data_AF-A0A0F3PA93-F1
#
_entry.id   AF-A0A0F3PA93-F1
#
_cell.length_a   1.000
_cell.length_b   1.000
_cell.length_c   1.000
_cell.angle_alpha   90.00
_cell.angle_beta   90.00
_cell.angle_gamma   90.00
#
_symmetry.space_group_name_H-M   'P 1'
#
loop_
_entity.id
_entity.type
_entity.pdbx_description
1 polymer ?
#
loop_
_entity_poly.entity_id
_entity_poly.type
_entity_poly.pdbx_seq_one_letter_code
_entity_poly.pdbx_strand_id
1 'polypeptide(L)'
;MRPKQPKILTNKCNLEEYLNHNAEVKDMLEKLPAVKKYIRNILKSHRYFEPDFTLLFAKTSNIYTNIEYVKILIQHGTISASNISNLLHHHTTATVKILALLLPKLADSRVECLKKYGIPFSSIVSILRYELHSDLPNSLEKILDTLCILRPDGTYTILTQLTKILACCKCKFSSITVILRGMHHNTSDALEKLLKVLESPRIQQLNDLGIRFSNISSILSGAGAAAPEALEKLLKVLESPRIQQLNDLGIRFSNISSILNGAGAAAPEALEKLLKVLESPRIQQLNDLGIQFSNISSILNGAGAAVPQSLEELLRLLESPRIQQLNDLRIRFSNISSILAGAGAAGPQALEKLLKVLESPRIQQLSDLGIRFSNISSILAGSCAAGSQALEKLLKVLESSRIQQLNDQGIQFSNISSILNGAGAAGPQALEKLLKVLEGPRIQQLNDQGIQFSNISHILNGAGAAAAEALEKLLQILDKKALMLLQKYEIKFSNFCTILSSARAKITETVQEVLEILSDQQKNKIGKKQFFQNIAKFAKSGSKTPAIFKEFLSSLSYDDTTQQTEEDTDTTNQLEQQDDNIQELPSTSTKEYSTNIEMMESAAISSSDLEEVLKLVTDVISQDSGSSSSTTVNISSNIYMAEDEYIDSIIPDLEQQSSNILSDPGDDYSRAYNEGTQFGLNHSYASIYASIVSQHMAHGITEHSAKFFAQSYIEGFSWSIENHQKGDCHARNYAEAYADCLSSGKKPEYAKNYAELFADAIASGKDPDYARNYAEDNADFMFFEQSEATQEHILEQMSANVDSIIPDLEQQRSSNILSDPNDDYSRAYNEGMQFGLNHSYASIYASIVSKHMAHGITEHYAKFFAQSYIEGFSWSIENHQKGDCHARNYAEAYADCLSSGKQPEYARYYAELFADAIASGQDLDYARNYAEANTDSMFFEQSEATPEQIFEQMSANVDNTGGSIFNNNVEQ
;
A
#
# COMPACT_ATOMS: atom_id res chain seq x y z
N MET A 1 36.74 44.06 -49.87
CA MET A 1 36.25 42.69 -50.13
C MET A 1 37.09 41.72 -49.31
N ARG A 2 36.58 41.20 -48.18
CA ARG A 2 37.20 40.04 -47.51
C ARG A 2 36.83 38.78 -48.29
N PRO A 3 37.73 37.80 -48.46
CA PRO A 3 37.35 36.54 -49.10
C PRO A 3 36.27 35.86 -48.25
N LYS A 4 35.19 35.41 -48.89
CA LYS A 4 34.24 34.50 -48.25
C LYS A 4 35.03 33.26 -47.81
N GLN A 5 35.05 32.98 -46.51
CA GLN A 5 35.47 31.66 -46.03
C GLN A 5 34.65 30.59 -46.77
N PRO A 6 35.27 29.50 -47.23
CA PRO A 6 34.53 28.41 -47.85
C PRO A 6 33.50 27.90 -46.83
N LYS A 7 32.23 27.82 -47.24
CA LYS A 7 31.21 27.06 -46.50
C LYS A 7 31.75 25.65 -46.36
N ILE A 8 32.19 25.27 -45.16
CA ILE A 8 32.40 23.88 -44.80
C ILE A 8 31.02 23.23 -45.00
N LEU A 9 30.86 22.43 -46.06
CA LEU A 9 29.75 21.49 -46.19
C LEU A 9 29.80 20.63 -44.93
N THR A 10 28.86 20.87 -44.02
CA THR A 10 28.70 20.01 -42.86
C THR A 10 28.15 18.70 -43.42
N ASN A 11 29.02 17.69 -43.51
CA ASN A 11 28.72 16.32 -43.96
C ASN A 11 27.82 15.57 -42.95
N LYS A 12 26.80 16.27 -42.42
CA LYS A 12 25.91 15.83 -41.37
C LYS A 12 24.49 15.88 -41.85
N CYS A 13 23.78 14.77 -41.72
CA CYS A 13 22.39 14.61 -42.10
C CYS A 13 21.60 13.95 -40.96
N ASN A 14 20.28 14.15 -40.93
CA ASN A 14 19.40 13.30 -40.13
C ASN A 14 19.00 12.03 -40.91
N LEU A 15 18.31 11.09 -40.26
CA LEU A 15 17.92 9.82 -40.90
C LEU A 15 17.09 10.04 -42.17
N GLU A 16 16.10 10.95 -42.17
CA GLU A 16 15.25 11.19 -43.36
C GLU A 16 16.04 11.85 -44.50
N GLU A 17 16.94 12.78 -44.17
CA GLU A 17 17.87 13.38 -45.14
C GLU A 17 18.77 12.30 -45.78
N TYR A 18 19.31 11.37 -44.98
CA TYR A 18 20.10 10.24 -45.50
C TYR A 18 19.28 9.32 -46.42
N LEU A 19 18.07 8.94 -46.02
CA LEU A 19 17.20 8.08 -46.83
C LEU A 19 16.82 8.73 -48.16
N ASN A 20 16.67 10.06 -48.20
CA ASN A 20 16.43 10.77 -49.46
C ASN A 20 17.64 10.76 -50.39
N HIS A 21 18.87 10.60 -49.86
CA HIS A 21 20.08 10.45 -50.65
C HIS A 21 20.40 8.98 -51.02
N ASN A 22 19.74 8.00 -50.38
CA ASN A 22 19.96 6.56 -50.60
C ASN A 22 18.64 5.81 -50.86
N ALA A 23 18.22 5.78 -52.13
CA ALA A 23 16.94 5.21 -52.56
C ALA A 23 16.82 3.71 -52.24
N GLU A 24 17.90 2.93 -52.32
CA GLU A 24 17.89 1.49 -52.04
C GLU A 24 17.55 1.21 -50.56
N VAL A 25 18.21 1.91 -49.63
CA VAL A 25 17.93 1.77 -48.19
C VAL A 25 16.54 2.29 -47.84
N LYS A 26 16.10 3.38 -48.49
CA LYS A 26 14.77 3.96 -48.32
C LYS A 26 13.66 2.98 -48.69
N ASP A 27 13.70 2.42 -49.91
CA ASP A 27 12.70 1.48 -50.40
C ASP A 27 12.60 0.24 -49.49
N MET A 28 13.72 -0.22 -48.96
CA MET A 28 13.76 -1.36 -48.04
C MET A 28 13.14 -1.04 -46.68
N LEU A 29 13.51 0.10 -46.05
CA LEU A 29 12.95 0.50 -44.75
C LEU A 29 11.46 0.88 -44.85
N GLU A 30 10.99 1.33 -46.01
CA GLU A 30 9.56 1.54 -46.27
C GLU A 30 8.77 0.21 -46.30
N LYS A 31 9.39 -0.87 -46.80
CA LYS A 31 8.85 -2.23 -46.69
C LYS A 31 8.93 -2.80 -45.27
N LEU A 32 9.68 -2.17 -44.35
CA LEU A 32 9.87 -2.60 -42.96
C LEU A 32 9.52 -1.47 -41.96
N PRO A 33 8.23 -1.07 -41.86
CA PRO A 33 7.82 0.12 -41.09
C PRO A 33 8.16 0.04 -39.60
N ALA A 34 8.12 -1.16 -39.00
CA ALA A 34 8.51 -1.38 -37.61
C ALA A 34 10.01 -1.11 -37.38
N VAL A 35 10.88 -1.61 -38.26
CA VAL A 35 12.34 -1.37 -38.23
C VAL A 35 12.64 0.12 -38.41
N LYS A 36 12.01 0.77 -39.41
CA LYS A 36 12.15 2.22 -39.65
C LYS A 36 11.77 3.03 -38.41
N LYS A 37 10.64 2.71 -37.78
CA LYS A 37 10.18 3.37 -36.54
C LYS A 37 11.16 3.13 -35.38
N TYR A 38 11.67 1.92 -35.21
CA TYR A 38 12.61 1.58 -34.16
C TYR A 38 13.92 2.37 -34.27
N ILE A 39 14.54 2.40 -35.46
CA ILE A 39 15.77 3.17 -35.72
C ILE A 39 15.52 4.68 -35.54
N ARG A 40 14.39 5.19 -36.03
CA ARG A 40 14.00 6.61 -35.87
C ARG A 40 13.88 7.00 -34.39
N ASN A 41 13.29 6.13 -33.57
CA ASN A 41 13.13 6.37 -32.14
C ASN A 41 14.47 6.40 -31.39
N ILE A 42 15.48 5.65 -31.85
CA ILE A 42 16.83 5.67 -31.27
C ILE A 42 17.54 6.98 -31.62
N LEU A 43 17.59 7.30 -32.92
CA LEU A 43 18.40 8.39 -33.44
C LEU A 43 17.80 9.78 -33.19
N LYS A 44 16.47 9.88 -32.95
CA LYS A 44 15.72 11.13 -32.81
C LYS A 44 16.03 12.11 -33.97
N SER A 45 15.47 13.32 -33.99
CA SER A 45 15.69 14.29 -35.08
C SER A 45 17.05 15.01 -35.02
N HIS A 46 18.12 14.32 -34.60
CA HIS A 46 19.48 14.86 -34.55
C HIS A 46 20.22 14.67 -35.88
N ARG A 47 21.30 15.42 -36.09
CA ARG A 47 22.14 15.35 -37.30
C ARG A 47 23.48 14.66 -37.00
N TYR A 48 23.80 13.62 -37.75
CA TYR A 48 24.99 12.77 -37.61
C TYR A 48 25.81 12.75 -38.88
N PHE A 49 27.06 12.29 -38.81
CA PHE A 49 27.91 12.23 -40.00
C PHE A 49 27.38 11.20 -41.01
N GLU A 50 27.30 11.60 -42.29
CA GLU A 50 26.78 10.75 -43.36
C GLU A 50 27.52 9.41 -43.50
N PRO A 51 28.88 9.33 -43.39
CA PRO A 51 29.60 8.07 -43.43
C PRO A 51 29.19 7.06 -42.34
N ASP A 52 28.72 7.54 -41.18
CA ASP A 52 28.29 6.65 -40.10
C ASP A 52 26.99 5.93 -40.45
N PHE A 53 26.09 6.57 -41.20
CA PHE A 53 24.90 5.91 -41.75
C PHE A 53 25.26 4.85 -42.78
N THR A 54 26.27 5.10 -43.61
CA THR A 54 26.79 4.11 -44.55
C THR A 54 27.36 2.89 -43.82
N LEU A 55 27.95 3.07 -42.63
CA LEU A 55 28.35 1.95 -41.77
C LEU A 55 27.13 1.22 -41.18
N LEU A 56 26.13 1.97 -40.69
CA LEU A 56 24.91 1.38 -40.13
C LEU A 56 24.15 0.55 -41.17
N PHE A 57 24.08 1.01 -42.42
CA PHE A 57 23.40 0.34 -43.52
C PHE A 57 24.35 -0.38 -44.49
N ALA A 58 25.51 -0.83 -44.00
CA ALA A 58 26.45 -1.61 -44.80
C ALA A 58 25.82 -2.93 -45.26
N LYS A 59 26.11 -3.31 -46.51
CA LYS A 59 25.62 -4.55 -47.15
C LYS A 59 26.73 -5.60 -47.15
N THR A 60 26.43 -6.82 -46.71
CA THR A 60 27.33 -7.97 -46.82
C THR A 60 26.60 -9.08 -47.58
N SER A 61 27.11 -9.49 -48.75
CA SER A 61 26.51 -10.56 -49.57
C SER A 61 25.01 -10.39 -49.80
N ASN A 62 24.60 -9.19 -50.21
CA ASN A 62 23.22 -8.74 -50.40
C ASN A 62 22.32 -8.57 -49.16
N ILE A 63 22.83 -8.79 -47.96
CA ILE A 63 22.07 -8.67 -46.71
C ILE A 63 22.49 -7.39 -45.97
N TYR A 64 21.50 -6.67 -45.42
CA TYR A 64 21.74 -5.55 -44.52
C TYR A 64 21.80 -6.06 -43.08
N THR A 65 22.98 -6.49 -42.66
CA THR A 65 23.18 -7.25 -41.41
C THR A 65 22.62 -6.53 -40.18
N ASN A 66 22.80 -5.22 -40.09
CA ASN A 66 22.26 -4.41 -38.98
C ASN A 66 20.73 -4.29 -39.00
N ILE A 67 20.10 -4.36 -40.18
CA ILE A 67 18.63 -4.39 -40.28
C ILE A 67 18.11 -5.74 -39.78
N GLU A 68 18.81 -6.84 -40.07
CA GLU A 68 18.46 -8.16 -39.52
C GLU A 68 18.60 -8.18 -37.99
N TYR A 69 19.67 -7.58 -37.42
CA TYR A 69 19.79 -7.45 -35.96
C TYR A 69 18.65 -6.62 -35.35
N VAL A 70 18.21 -5.53 -36.00
CA VAL A 70 17.05 -4.77 -35.52
C VAL A 70 15.76 -5.59 -35.58
N LYS A 71 15.58 -6.43 -36.61
CA LYS A 71 14.43 -7.35 -36.66
C LYS A 71 14.43 -8.32 -35.49
N ILE A 72 15.59 -8.92 -35.17
CA ILE A 72 15.76 -9.79 -34.00
C ILE A 72 15.37 -9.03 -32.72
N LEU A 73 15.90 -7.82 -32.50
CA LEU A 73 15.57 -7.01 -31.33
C LEU A 73 14.07 -6.72 -31.19
N ILE A 74 13.38 -6.44 -32.31
CA ILE A 74 11.93 -6.22 -32.32
C ILE A 74 11.18 -7.51 -32.03
N GLN A 75 11.58 -8.63 -32.63
CA GLN A 75 10.93 -9.93 -32.50
C GLN A 75 10.97 -10.44 -31.06
N HIS A 76 12.14 -10.38 -30.41
CA HIS A 76 12.27 -10.87 -29.02
C HIS A 76 11.73 -9.87 -27.98
N GLY A 77 11.49 -8.61 -28.37
CA GLY A 77 11.03 -7.55 -27.48
C GLY A 77 11.91 -7.40 -26.23
N THR A 78 13.21 -7.66 -26.37
CA THR A 78 14.18 -7.70 -25.26
C THR A 78 14.68 -6.30 -24.89
N ILE A 79 14.82 -5.42 -25.88
CA ILE A 79 15.37 -4.08 -25.70
C ILE A 79 14.48 -3.05 -26.39
N SER A 80 14.03 -2.05 -25.64
CA SER A 80 13.27 -0.93 -26.21
C SER A 80 14.21 0.09 -26.89
N ALA A 81 13.69 0.79 -27.91
CA ALA A 81 14.42 1.88 -28.56
C ALA A 81 14.83 2.99 -27.58
N SER A 82 14.06 3.21 -26.50
CA SER A 82 14.40 4.19 -25.47
C SER A 82 15.59 3.74 -24.61
N ASN A 83 15.77 2.43 -24.36
CA ASN A 83 16.96 1.92 -23.68
C ASN A 83 18.24 2.16 -24.50
N ILE A 84 18.21 1.89 -25.80
CA ILE A 84 19.36 2.15 -26.69
C ILE A 84 19.60 3.67 -26.82
N SER A 85 18.55 4.46 -26.99
CA SER A 85 18.67 5.93 -27.02
C SER A 85 19.29 6.49 -25.74
N ASN A 86 18.91 5.95 -24.57
CA ASN A 86 19.48 6.32 -23.28
C ASN A 86 20.95 5.88 -23.14
N LEU A 87 21.31 4.71 -23.66
CA LEU A 87 22.70 4.23 -23.69
C LEU A 87 23.59 5.15 -24.54
N LEU A 88 23.05 5.65 -25.65
CA LEU A 88 23.77 6.50 -26.60
C LEU A 88 23.67 8.00 -26.29
N HIS A 89 22.94 8.41 -25.24
CA HIS A 89 22.57 9.80 -24.97
C HIS A 89 23.79 10.75 -24.87
N HIS A 90 24.90 10.27 -24.32
CA HIS A 90 26.12 11.05 -24.14
C HIS A 90 27.06 11.04 -25.36
N HIS A 91 26.68 10.40 -26.47
CA HIS A 91 27.55 10.15 -27.63
C HIS A 91 27.07 10.86 -28.91
N THR A 92 26.64 12.11 -28.80
CA THR A 92 25.86 12.84 -29.82
C THR A 92 26.48 12.91 -31.23
N THR A 93 27.80 12.84 -31.37
CA THR A 93 28.49 12.89 -32.68
C THR A 93 28.86 11.53 -33.27
N ALA A 94 28.99 10.48 -32.45
CA ALA A 94 29.38 9.13 -32.89
C ALA A 94 28.24 8.09 -32.71
N THR A 95 27.04 8.55 -32.34
CA THR A 95 25.86 7.71 -32.02
C THR A 95 25.58 6.66 -33.07
N VAL A 96 25.55 7.04 -34.36
CA VAL A 96 25.20 6.13 -35.47
C VAL A 96 26.27 5.06 -35.67
N LYS A 97 27.55 5.45 -35.58
CA LYS A 97 28.69 4.52 -35.66
C LYS A 97 28.68 3.51 -34.51
N ILE A 98 28.45 3.97 -33.29
CA ILE A 98 28.39 3.11 -32.10
C ILE A 98 27.18 2.19 -32.17
N LEU A 99 26.02 2.69 -32.62
CA LEU A 99 24.83 1.88 -32.83
C LEU A 99 25.12 0.71 -33.79
N ALA A 100 25.79 0.98 -34.92
CA ALA A 100 26.18 -0.05 -35.86
C ALA A 100 27.08 -1.14 -35.24
N LEU A 101 27.96 -0.76 -34.30
CA LEU A 101 28.83 -1.70 -33.59
C LEU A 101 28.12 -2.45 -32.45
N LEU A 102 27.09 -1.85 -31.84
CA LEU A 102 26.34 -2.43 -30.73
C LEU A 102 25.26 -3.43 -31.21
N LEU A 103 24.61 -3.18 -32.34
CA LEU A 103 23.51 -4.02 -32.83
C LEU A 103 23.81 -5.53 -32.85
N PRO A 104 24.99 -6.00 -33.30
CA PRO A 104 25.33 -7.42 -33.21
C PRO A 104 25.37 -7.96 -31.77
N LYS A 105 25.85 -7.14 -30.82
CA LYS A 105 25.97 -7.52 -29.40
C LYS A 105 24.63 -7.47 -28.67
N LEU A 106 23.76 -6.55 -29.07
CA LEU A 106 22.42 -6.42 -28.52
C LEU A 106 21.51 -7.57 -28.99
N ALA A 107 21.73 -8.08 -30.21
CA ALA A 107 21.02 -9.23 -30.77
C ALA A 107 21.60 -10.59 -30.32
N ASP A 108 22.59 -10.59 -29.43
CA ASP A 108 23.20 -11.82 -28.90
C ASP A 108 22.22 -12.59 -28.00
N SER A 109 22.20 -13.91 -28.13
CA SER A 109 21.36 -14.81 -27.30
C SER A 109 21.57 -14.65 -25.78
N ARG A 110 22.73 -14.15 -25.33
CA ARG A 110 22.96 -13.82 -23.91
C ARG A 110 22.02 -12.74 -23.41
N VAL A 111 21.63 -11.78 -24.25
CA VAL A 111 20.67 -10.72 -23.89
C VAL A 111 19.27 -11.30 -23.67
N GLU A 112 18.88 -12.27 -24.48
CA GLU A 112 17.62 -13.01 -24.30
C GLU A 112 17.65 -13.85 -23.01
N CYS A 113 18.78 -14.50 -22.72
CA CYS A 113 19.00 -15.19 -21.45
C CYS A 113 18.75 -14.26 -20.25
N LEU A 114 19.29 -13.04 -20.25
CA LEU A 114 19.05 -12.09 -19.16
C LEU A 114 17.57 -11.80 -18.91
N LYS A 115 16.78 -11.64 -19.98
CA LYS A 115 15.32 -11.43 -19.89
C LYS A 115 14.62 -12.64 -19.28
N LYS A 116 14.99 -13.86 -19.67
CA LYS A 116 14.41 -15.11 -19.13
C LYS A 116 14.55 -15.20 -17.60
N TYR A 117 15.64 -14.68 -17.05
CA TYR A 117 15.91 -14.66 -15.61
C TYR A 117 15.51 -13.32 -14.94
N GLY A 118 14.65 -12.52 -15.57
CA GLY A 118 14.11 -11.30 -14.97
C GLY A 118 15.11 -10.16 -14.78
N ILE A 119 16.27 -10.18 -15.46
CA ILE A 119 17.24 -9.09 -15.45
C ILE A 119 16.92 -8.11 -16.58
N PRO A 120 16.37 -6.91 -16.28
CA PRO A 120 15.99 -6.00 -17.33
C PRO A 120 17.22 -5.31 -17.91
N PHE A 121 17.28 -5.20 -19.24
CA PHE A 121 18.38 -4.55 -19.95
C PHE A 121 18.58 -3.08 -19.51
N SER A 122 17.53 -2.43 -19.00
CA SER A 122 17.63 -1.10 -18.39
C SER A 122 18.63 -1.02 -17.23
N SER A 123 18.87 -2.12 -16.50
CA SER A 123 19.88 -2.19 -15.44
C SER A 123 21.30 -2.15 -16.01
N ILE A 124 21.55 -2.86 -17.13
CA ILE A 124 22.84 -2.80 -17.85
C ILE A 124 23.07 -1.40 -18.41
N VAL A 125 22.03 -0.79 -19.00
CA VAL A 125 22.11 0.60 -19.48
C VAL A 125 22.46 1.55 -18.34
N SER A 126 22.02 1.29 -17.11
CA SER A 126 22.28 2.18 -15.97
C SER A 126 23.75 2.29 -15.58
N ILE A 127 24.54 1.24 -15.81
CA ILE A 127 25.99 1.20 -15.50
C ILE A 127 26.85 1.56 -16.70
N LEU A 128 26.40 1.28 -17.92
CA LEU A 128 27.13 1.61 -19.15
C LEU A 128 26.89 3.03 -19.67
N ARG A 129 25.87 3.74 -19.17
CA ARG A 129 25.47 5.08 -19.66
C ARG A 129 26.62 6.08 -19.76
N TYR A 130 27.58 6.01 -18.84
CA TYR A 130 28.66 6.99 -18.71
C TYR A 130 29.99 6.51 -19.28
N GLU A 131 30.03 5.30 -19.87
CA GLU A 131 31.26 4.78 -20.45
C GLU A 131 31.73 5.59 -21.65
N LEU A 132 33.04 5.56 -21.87
CA LEU A 132 33.63 6.13 -23.07
C LEU A 132 33.14 5.38 -24.32
N HIS A 133 32.80 6.15 -25.35
CA HIS A 133 32.23 5.64 -26.59
C HIS A 133 33.09 4.59 -27.32
N SER A 134 34.41 4.60 -27.14
CA SER A 134 35.33 3.60 -27.72
C SER A 134 35.21 2.24 -27.06
N ASP A 135 34.80 2.20 -25.79
CA ASP A 135 34.90 1.03 -24.93
C ASP A 135 33.53 0.36 -24.73
N LEU A 136 32.45 1.11 -24.97
CA LEU A 136 31.07 0.68 -24.72
C LEU A 136 30.70 -0.69 -25.34
N PRO A 137 30.99 -1.02 -26.62
CA PRO A 137 30.72 -2.36 -27.15
C PRO A 137 31.52 -3.47 -26.45
N ASN A 138 32.77 -3.20 -26.08
CA ASN A 138 33.63 -4.17 -25.40
C ASN A 138 33.21 -4.37 -23.95
N SER A 139 32.77 -3.32 -23.25
CA SER A 139 32.29 -3.44 -21.89
C SER A 139 30.93 -4.12 -21.82
N LEU A 140 30.05 -3.90 -22.80
CA LEU A 140 28.82 -4.70 -22.92
C LEU A 140 29.16 -6.18 -23.08
N GLU A 141 30.11 -6.51 -23.95
CA GLU A 141 30.57 -7.89 -24.14
C GLU A 141 31.06 -8.51 -22.82
N LYS A 142 31.98 -7.83 -22.13
CA LYS A 142 32.54 -8.31 -20.86
C LYS A 142 31.49 -8.46 -19.76
N ILE A 143 30.51 -7.56 -19.69
CA ILE A 143 29.38 -7.70 -18.76
C ILE A 143 28.56 -8.94 -19.10
N LEU A 144 28.26 -9.18 -20.38
CA LEU A 144 27.56 -10.39 -20.79
C LEU A 144 28.38 -11.66 -20.47
N ASP A 145 29.69 -11.65 -20.67
CA ASP A 145 30.60 -12.74 -20.27
C ASP A 145 30.63 -12.96 -18.75
N THR A 146 30.52 -11.89 -17.97
CA THR A 146 30.50 -11.96 -16.50
C THR A 146 29.18 -12.54 -16.00
N LEU A 147 28.06 -12.22 -16.65
CA LEU A 147 26.72 -12.59 -16.20
C LEU A 147 26.23 -13.93 -16.75
N CYS A 148 26.68 -14.33 -17.95
CA CYS A 148 26.17 -15.50 -18.66
C CYS A 148 27.27 -16.55 -18.86
N ILE A 149 26.90 -17.81 -18.65
CA ILE A 149 27.75 -18.99 -18.90
C ILE A 149 27.18 -19.78 -20.07
N LEU A 150 28.05 -20.19 -21.00
CA LEU A 150 27.70 -21.12 -22.07
C LEU A 150 27.65 -22.55 -21.53
N ARG A 151 26.53 -23.24 -21.74
CA ARG A 151 26.34 -24.64 -21.37
C ARG A 151 26.82 -25.58 -22.48
N PRO A 152 27.12 -26.86 -22.17
CA PRO A 152 27.55 -27.84 -23.17
C PRO A 152 26.54 -28.08 -24.30
N ASP A 153 25.25 -27.82 -24.05
CA ASP A 153 24.15 -27.91 -25.03
C ASP A 153 24.10 -26.72 -26.01
N GLY A 154 25.01 -25.75 -25.88
CA GLY A 154 25.06 -24.54 -26.70
C GLY A 154 24.13 -23.41 -26.23
N THR A 155 23.38 -23.59 -25.14
CA THR A 155 22.52 -22.54 -24.56
C THR A 155 23.25 -21.71 -23.52
N TYR A 156 22.80 -20.47 -23.29
CA TYR A 156 23.31 -19.64 -22.19
C TYR A 156 22.43 -19.78 -20.95
N THR A 157 23.09 -19.81 -19.78
CA THR A 157 22.46 -19.66 -18.47
C THR A 157 23.08 -18.48 -17.73
N ILE A 158 22.39 -17.94 -16.72
CA ILE A 158 23.01 -16.96 -15.82
C ILE A 158 24.00 -17.66 -14.89
N LEU A 159 25.09 -16.96 -14.56
CA LEU A 159 26.07 -17.35 -13.56
C LEU A 159 25.37 -17.80 -12.28
N THR A 160 25.57 -19.06 -11.88
CA THR A 160 24.88 -19.66 -10.73
C THR A 160 25.09 -18.86 -9.43
N GLN A 161 26.26 -18.25 -9.26
CA GLN A 161 26.55 -17.35 -8.14
C GLN A 161 25.64 -16.11 -8.16
N LEU A 162 25.36 -15.52 -9.33
CA LEU A 162 24.45 -14.38 -9.42
C LEU A 162 23.03 -14.74 -8.97
N THR A 163 22.51 -15.89 -9.39
CA THR A 163 21.19 -16.36 -8.95
C THR A 163 21.14 -16.53 -7.42
N LYS A 164 22.19 -17.11 -6.83
CA LYS A 164 22.32 -17.23 -5.37
C LYS A 164 22.39 -15.87 -4.67
N ILE A 165 23.15 -14.91 -5.22
CA ILE A 165 23.25 -13.54 -4.68
C ILE A 165 21.88 -12.87 -4.71
N LEU A 166 21.15 -12.90 -5.82
CA LEU A 166 19.86 -12.24 -5.95
C LEU A 166 18.81 -12.85 -4.99
N ALA A 167 18.84 -14.18 -4.82
CA ALA A 167 17.99 -14.88 -3.86
C ALA A 167 18.36 -14.53 -2.40
N CYS A 168 19.64 -14.62 -2.04
CA CYS A 168 20.15 -14.34 -0.69
C CYS A 168 19.90 -12.88 -0.28
N CYS A 169 20.16 -11.93 -1.18
CA CYS A 169 19.93 -10.51 -0.94
C CYS A 169 18.44 -10.11 -1.00
N LYS A 170 17.54 -11.02 -1.43
CA LYS A 170 16.14 -10.75 -1.76
C LYS A 170 15.99 -9.47 -2.60
N CYS A 171 16.84 -9.31 -3.63
CA CYS A 171 16.95 -8.06 -4.38
C CYS A 171 16.90 -8.26 -5.90
N LYS A 172 16.57 -7.18 -6.61
CA LYS A 172 16.66 -7.14 -8.07
C LYS A 172 18.07 -6.78 -8.50
N PHE A 173 18.49 -7.22 -9.68
CA PHE A 173 19.78 -6.84 -10.25
C PHE A 173 19.96 -5.31 -10.34
N SER A 174 18.87 -4.56 -10.52
CA SER A 174 18.87 -3.09 -10.50
C SER A 174 19.43 -2.48 -9.20
N SER A 175 19.24 -3.16 -8.06
CA SER A 175 19.80 -2.76 -6.76
C SER A 175 21.32 -2.93 -6.72
N ILE A 176 21.89 -3.88 -7.45
CA ILE A 176 23.35 -4.03 -7.56
C ILE A 176 23.89 -2.95 -8.50
N THR A 177 23.24 -2.74 -9.65
CA THR A 177 23.73 -1.80 -10.67
C THR A 177 23.69 -0.33 -10.22
N VAL A 178 22.78 0.06 -9.32
CA VAL A 178 22.74 1.46 -8.82
C VAL A 178 23.99 1.84 -8.04
N ILE A 179 24.65 0.87 -7.40
CA ILE A 179 25.90 1.06 -6.64
C ILE A 179 27.04 1.45 -7.59
N LEU A 180 27.06 0.87 -8.80
CA LEU A 180 28.08 1.09 -9.82
C LEU A 180 27.77 2.28 -10.75
N ARG A 181 26.73 3.07 -10.48
CA ARG A 181 26.36 4.21 -11.32
C ARG A 181 27.48 5.26 -11.35
N GLY A 182 27.68 5.90 -12.50
CA GLY A 182 28.62 7.01 -12.69
C GLY A 182 30.03 6.57 -13.10
N MET A 183 30.23 5.31 -13.44
CA MET A 183 31.50 4.79 -13.95
C MET A 183 31.75 5.18 -15.42
N HIS A 184 33.00 5.54 -15.72
CA HIS A 184 33.44 5.89 -17.08
C HIS A 184 34.27 4.81 -17.76
N HIS A 185 34.82 3.86 -16.98
CA HIS A 185 35.70 2.78 -17.44
C HIS A 185 35.67 1.62 -16.44
N ASN A 186 36.12 0.43 -16.88
CA ASN A 186 36.26 -0.79 -16.06
C ASN A 186 34.99 -1.24 -15.34
N THR A 187 33.81 -0.98 -15.92
CA THR A 187 32.51 -1.32 -15.34
C THR A 187 32.37 -2.82 -15.09
N SER A 188 32.83 -3.64 -16.02
CA SER A 188 32.78 -5.10 -15.88
C SER A 188 33.63 -5.61 -14.71
N ASP A 189 34.85 -5.10 -14.55
CA ASP A 189 35.75 -5.53 -13.48
C ASP A 189 35.22 -5.13 -12.10
N ALA A 190 34.60 -3.94 -12.00
CA ALA A 190 33.96 -3.50 -10.77
C ALA A 190 32.71 -4.32 -10.44
N LEU A 191 31.91 -4.70 -11.45
CA LEU A 191 30.79 -5.60 -11.29
C LEU A 191 31.24 -6.97 -10.79
N GLU A 192 32.25 -7.56 -11.41
CA GLU A 192 32.79 -8.85 -10.99
C GLU A 192 33.29 -8.83 -9.54
N LYS A 193 34.05 -7.79 -9.16
CA LYS A 193 34.51 -7.61 -7.77
C LYS A 193 33.36 -7.40 -6.80
N LEU A 194 32.35 -6.62 -7.18
CA LEU A 194 31.18 -6.38 -6.33
C LEU A 194 30.39 -7.68 -6.11
N LEU A 195 30.16 -8.47 -7.15
CA LEU A 195 29.52 -9.78 -7.04
C LEU A 195 30.29 -10.70 -6.10
N LYS A 196 31.62 -10.74 -6.19
CA LYS A 196 32.47 -11.50 -5.26
C LYS A 196 32.31 -11.09 -3.80
N VAL A 197 32.17 -9.79 -3.50
CA VAL A 197 31.91 -9.32 -2.13
C VAL A 197 30.50 -9.73 -1.66
N LEU A 198 29.52 -9.73 -2.56
CA LEU A 198 28.14 -10.14 -2.27
C LEU A 198 27.97 -11.65 -2.04
N GLU A 199 28.94 -12.48 -2.46
CA GLU A 199 28.96 -13.91 -2.11
C GLU A 199 29.26 -14.16 -0.63
N SER A 200 29.66 -13.13 0.11
CA SER A 200 29.96 -13.24 1.53
C SER A 200 28.72 -13.63 2.36
N PRO A 201 28.85 -14.60 3.30
CA PRO A 201 27.74 -14.97 4.19
C PRO A 201 27.29 -13.83 5.10
N ARG A 202 28.11 -12.78 5.23
CA ARG A 202 27.81 -11.57 6.01
C ARG A 202 26.52 -10.89 5.55
N ILE A 203 26.18 -10.94 4.26
CA ILE A 203 24.95 -10.33 3.74
C ILE A 203 23.70 -11.03 4.30
N GLN A 204 23.76 -12.36 4.48
CA GLN A 204 22.65 -13.13 5.03
C GLN A 204 22.39 -12.77 6.48
N GLN A 205 23.45 -12.61 7.28
CA GLN A 205 23.38 -12.21 8.69
C GLN A 205 22.74 -10.82 8.89
N LEU A 206 22.88 -9.92 7.91
CA LEU A 206 22.26 -8.59 7.98
C LEU A 206 20.74 -8.64 7.80
N ASN A 207 20.21 -9.62 7.06
CA ASN A 207 18.76 -9.80 6.95
C ASN A 207 18.15 -10.16 8.31
N ASP A 208 18.85 -10.97 9.11
CA ASP A 208 18.43 -11.35 10.47
C ASP A 208 18.38 -10.14 11.41
N LEU A 209 19.18 -9.10 11.14
CA LEU A 209 19.16 -7.81 11.85
C LEU A 209 18.12 -6.81 11.27
N GLY A 210 17.25 -7.26 10.36
CA GLY A 210 16.27 -6.41 9.68
C GLY A 210 16.86 -5.44 8.65
N ILE A 211 18.13 -5.62 8.26
CA ILE A 211 18.82 -4.77 7.28
C ILE A 211 18.69 -5.39 5.89
N ARG A 212 17.77 -4.83 5.09
CA ARG A 212 17.58 -5.26 3.70
C ARG A 212 18.67 -4.75 2.78
N PHE A 213 19.04 -5.54 1.78
CA PHE A 213 20.02 -5.12 0.76
C PHE A 213 19.62 -3.85 0.00
N SER A 214 18.31 -3.57 -0.16
CA SER A 214 17.82 -2.32 -0.73
C SER A 214 18.33 -1.08 0.03
N ASN A 215 18.50 -1.19 1.34
CA ASN A 215 18.98 -0.11 2.19
C ASN A 215 20.48 0.13 1.94
N ILE A 216 21.27 -0.95 1.89
CA ILE A 216 22.71 -0.91 1.56
C ILE A 216 22.93 -0.33 0.16
N SER A 217 22.15 -0.81 -0.81
CA SER A 217 22.15 -0.34 -2.20
C SER A 217 21.86 1.16 -2.30
N SER A 218 20.88 1.66 -1.53
CA SER A 218 20.56 3.09 -1.45
C SER A 218 21.71 3.91 -0.88
N ILE A 219 22.33 3.44 0.21
CA ILE A 219 23.47 4.11 0.86
C ILE A 219 24.67 4.20 -0.10
N LEU A 220 25.01 3.09 -0.77
CA LEU A 220 26.16 3.00 -1.67
C LEU A 220 25.85 3.45 -3.11
N SER A 221 24.65 3.96 -3.38
CA SER A 221 24.26 4.43 -4.71
C SER A 221 25.28 5.43 -5.25
N GLY A 222 25.84 5.14 -6.44
CA GLY A 222 26.85 5.98 -7.08
C GLY A 222 28.27 5.86 -6.52
N ALA A 223 28.59 4.81 -5.75
CA ALA A 223 29.97 4.53 -5.32
C ALA A 223 30.93 4.23 -6.49
N GLY A 224 30.38 3.76 -7.63
CA GLY A 224 31.14 3.54 -8.85
C GLY A 224 32.26 2.52 -8.67
N ALA A 225 33.47 2.84 -9.15
CA ALA A 225 34.61 1.91 -9.09
C ALA A 225 35.06 1.54 -7.66
N ALA A 226 34.76 2.39 -6.67
CA ALA A 226 35.07 2.14 -5.26
C ALA A 226 34.01 1.26 -4.56
N ALA A 227 32.94 0.87 -5.26
CA ALA A 227 31.83 0.10 -4.71
C ALA A 227 32.25 -1.19 -3.96
N PRO A 228 33.15 -2.05 -4.48
CA PRO A 228 33.50 -3.28 -3.77
C PRO A 228 34.17 -3.00 -2.42
N GLU A 229 35.11 -2.05 -2.38
CA GLU A 229 35.81 -1.64 -1.17
C GLU A 229 34.87 -0.95 -0.17
N ALA A 230 34.00 -0.07 -0.67
CA ALA A 230 33.01 0.63 0.15
C ALA A 230 31.99 -0.35 0.76
N LEU A 231 31.53 -1.34 0.00
CA LEU A 231 30.65 -2.39 0.53
C LEU A 231 31.36 -3.19 1.62
N GLU A 232 32.58 -3.67 1.37
CA GLU A 232 33.30 -4.47 2.36
C GLU A 232 33.53 -3.71 3.68
N LYS A 233 33.88 -2.43 3.61
CA LYS A 233 34.00 -1.55 4.79
C LYS A 233 32.66 -1.33 5.47
N LEU A 234 31.58 -1.09 4.70
CA LEU A 234 30.25 -0.88 5.25
C LEU A 234 29.76 -2.11 6.01
N LEU A 235 29.93 -3.31 5.47
CA LEU A 235 29.56 -4.56 6.13
C LEU A 235 30.25 -4.72 7.50
N LYS A 236 31.54 -4.38 7.58
CA LYS A 236 32.29 -4.41 8.85
C LYS A 236 31.71 -3.45 9.90
N VAL A 237 31.19 -2.30 9.49
CA VAL A 237 30.53 -1.33 10.40
C VAL A 237 29.16 -1.84 10.83
N LEU A 238 28.41 -2.48 9.93
CA LEU A 238 27.07 -3.00 10.19
C LEU A 238 27.05 -4.23 11.11
N GLU A 239 28.13 -5.00 11.13
CA GLU A 239 28.33 -6.13 12.07
C GLU A 239 28.50 -5.68 13.54
N SER A 240 28.56 -4.37 13.80
CA SER A 240 28.73 -3.83 15.14
C SER A 240 27.45 -4.00 15.98
N PRO A 241 27.55 -4.39 17.27
CA PRO A 241 26.40 -4.46 18.18
C PRO A 241 25.70 -3.10 18.36
N ARG A 242 26.35 -2.00 17.96
CA ARG A 242 25.78 -0.65 17.93
C ARG A 242 24.49 -0.57 17.11
N ILE A 243 24.36 -1.33 16.02
CA ILE A 243 23.14 -1.29 15.19
C ILE A 243 21.93 -1.86 15.97
N GLN A 244 22.13 -2.93 16.73
CA GLN A 244 21.08 -3.51 17.55
C GLN A 244 20.64 -2.54 18.65
N GLN A 245 21.60 -1.89 19.32
CA GLN A 245 21.31 -0.88 20.35
C GLN A 245 20.47 0.28 19.83
N LEU A 246 20.63 0.68 18.56
CA LEU A 246 19.82 1.72 17.95
C LEU A 246 18.38 1.29 17.71
N ASN A 247 18.14 0.02 17.38
CA ASN A 247 16.78 -0.52 17.30
C ASN A 247 16.08 -0.47 18.66
N ASP A 248 16.80 -0.78 19.74
CA ASP A 248 16.27 -0.68 21.12
C ASP A 248 15.89 0.76 21.49
N LEU A 249 16.56 1.76 20.89
CA LEU A 249 16.22 3.19 21.01
C LEU A 249 15.12 3.66 20.03
N GLY A 250 14.46 2.74 19.32
CA GLY A 250 13.43 3.03 18.31
C GLY A 250 13.97 3.58 16.98
N ILE A 251 15.29 3.56 16.76
CA ILE A 251 15.94 4.03 15.54
C ILE A 251 16.11 2.87 14.56
N ARG A 252 15.12 2.70 13.68
CA ARG A 252 15.17 1.67 12.62
C ARG A 252 16.26 1.95 11.59
N PHE A 253 16.92 0.90 11.11
CA PHE A 253 17.93 1.02 10.05
C PHE A 253 17.38 1.63 8.74
N SER A 254 16.08 1.50 8.45
CA SER A 254 15.44 2.19 7.32
C SER A 254 15.63 3.71 7.40
N ASN A 255 15.52 4.29 8.60
CA ASN A 255 15.70 5.72 8.83
C ASN A 255 17.17 6.13 8.61
N ILE A 256 18.11 5.32 9.11
CA ILE A 256 19.56 5.51 8.89
C ILE A 256 19.90 5.46 7.39
N SER A 257 19.38 4.46 6.68
CA SER A 257 19.63 4.31 5.24
C SER A 257 19.02 5.43 4.41
N SER A 258 17.88 5.98 4.85
CA SER A 258 17.24 7.13 4.20
C SER A 258 18.09 8.39 4.30
N ILE A 259 18.67 8.67 5.47
CA ILE A 259 19.53 9.86 5.64
C ILE A 259 20.90 9.70 4.98
N LEU A 260 21.44 8.47 4.93
CA LEU A 260 22.70 8.14 4.23
C LEU A 260 22.53 7.87 2.73
N ASN A 261 21.30 7.95 2.19
CA ASN A 261 21.03 7.66 0.79
C ASN A 261 21.95 8.48 -0.13
N GLY A 262 22.65 7.79 -1.05
CA GLY A 262 23.58 8.42 -1.99
C GLY A 262 24.92 8.87 -1.38
N ALA A 263 25.29 8.40 -0.18
CA ALA A 263 26.62 8.64 0.38
C ALA A 263 27.74 8.01 -0.48
N GLY A 264 27.44 6.96 -1.25
CA GLY A 264 28.35 6.35 -2.21
C GLY A 264 29.59 5.79 -1.54
N ALA A 265 30.78 6.08 -2.08
CA ALA A 265 32.04 5.57 -1.56
C ALA A 265 32.38 6.06 -0.14
N ALA A 266 31.81 7.20 0.30
CA ALA A 266 32.04 7.76 1.63
C ALA A 266 31.10 7.16 2.70
N ALA A 267 30.19 6.26 2.32
CA ALA A 267 29.20 5.69 3.22
C ALA A 267 29.77 5.03 4.49
N PRO A 268 30.87 4.24 4.46
CA PRO A 268 31.38 3.62 5.68
C PRO A 268 31.82 4.64 6.73
N GLU A 269 32.58 5.66 6.30
CA GLU A 269 33.04 6.73 7.18
C GLU A 269 31.86 7.58 7.70
N ALA A 270 30.88 7.87 6.84
CA ALA A 270 29.68 8.61 7.22
C ALA A 270 28.84 7.84 8.25
N LEU A 271 28.67 6.51 8.08
CA LEU A 271 27.96 5.68 9.05
C LEU A 271 28.70 5.63 10.39
N GLU A 272 30.01 5.40 10.41
CA GLU A 272 30.78 5.39 11.66
C GLU A 272 30.65 6.71 12.44
N LYS A 273 30.72 7.85 11.75
CA LYS A 273 30.53 9.16 12.37
C LYS A 273 29.09 9.35 12.84
N LEU A 274 28.10 8.91 12.07
CA LEU A 274 26.69 8.98 12.43
C LEU A 274 26.39 8.16 13.69
N LEU A 275 26.89 6.93 13.79
CA LEU A 275 26.68 6.08 14.97
C LEU A 275 27.17 6.76 16.25
N LYS A 276 28.32 7.44 16.21
CA LYS A 276 28.83 8.23 17.35
C LYS A 276 27.90 9.36 17.78
N VAL A 277 27.21 10.00 16.83
CA VAL A 277 26.22 11.06 17.14
C VAL A 277 24.95 10.45 17.72
N LEU A 278 24.50 9.31 17.19
CA LEU A 278 23.28 8.63 17.64
C LEU A 278 23.41 7.98 19.02
N GLU A 279 24.62 7.61 19.44
CA GLU A 279 24.93 7.12 20.80
C GLU A 279 24.79 8.21 21.89
N SER A 280 24.54 9.46 21.51
CA SER A 280 24.34 10.56 22.45
C SER A 280 22.98 10.49 23.16
N PRO A 281 22.90 10.81 24.47
CA PRO A 281 21.63 10.87 25.20
C PRO A 281 20.66 11.93 24.65
N ARG A 282 21.13 12.82 23.77
CA ARG A 282 20.31 13.84 23.09
C ARG A 282 19.13 13.26 22.32
N ILE A 283 19.30 12.11 21.67
CA ILE A 283 18.21 11.50 20.90
C ILE A 283 17.06 11.08 21.83
N GLN A 284 17.40 10.47 22.97
CA GLN A 284 16.41 10.08 23.97
C GLN A 284 15.67 11.30 24.54
N GLN A 285 16.39 12.38 24.83
CA GLN A 285 15.78 13.63 25.30
C GLN A 285 14.80 14.23 24.29
N LEU A 286 15.07 14.12 22.99
CA LEU A 286 14.15 14.57 21.94
C LEU A 286 12.91 13.68 21.84
N ASN A 287 13.06 12.36 21.98
CA ASN A 287 11.91 11.46 22.07
C ASN A 287 11.00 11.83 23.25
N ASP A 288 11.58 12.17 24.40
CA ASP A 288 10.86 12.64 25.59
C ASP A 288 10.09 13.96 25.34
N LEU A 289 10.55 14.77 24.38
CA LEU A 289 9.87 15.99 23.91
C LEU A 289 8.87 15.73 22.77
N GLY A 290 8.58 14.46 22.45
CA GLY A 290 7.68 14.06 21.36
C GLY A 290 8.29 14.20 19.95
N ILE A 291 9.61 14.37 19.84
CA ILE A 291 10.33 14.47 18.57
C ILE A 291 10.96 13.12 18.25
N GLN A 292 10.28 12.34 17.41
CA GLN A 292 10.73 11.02 17.02
C GLN A 292 11.88 11.08 16.02
N PHE A 293 12.79 10.10 16.06
CA PHE A 293 13.89 10.03 15.08
C PHE A 293 13.38 9.93 13.63
N SER A 294 12.19 9.36 13.40
CA SER A 294 11.55 9.34 12.08
C SER A 294 11.28 10.74 11.51
N ASN A 295 10.99 11.72 12.37
CA ASN A 295 10.84 13.12 11.97
C ASN A 295 12.19 13.73 11.57
N ILE A 296 13.24 13.45 12.33
CA ILE A 296 14.61 13.87 12.02
C ILE A 296 15.05 13.26 10.69
N SER A 297 14.84 11.95 10.52
CA SER A 297 15.22 11.25 9.29
C SER A 297 14.44 11.74 8.08
N SER A 298 13.17 12.12 8.25
CA SER A 298 12.38 12.74 7.18
C SER A 298 13.04 14.02 6.68
N ILE A 299 13.48 14.91 7.58
CA ILE A 299 14.15 16.17 7.22
C ILE A 299 15.50 15.91 6.53
N LEU A 300 16.31 15.03 7.11
CA LEU A 300 17.66 14.72 6.64
C LEU A 300 17.72 13.67 5.52
N ASN A 301 16.57 13.21 5.01
CA ASN A 301 16.51 12.22 3.95
C ASN A 301 17.34 12.68 2.74
N GLY A 302 18.27 11.83 2.29
CA GLY A 302 19.18 12.15 1.18
C GLY A 302 20.32 13.11 1.53
N ALA A 303 20.66 13.32 2.81
CA ALA A 303 21.85 14.08 3.20
C ALA A 303 23.16 13.40 2.76
N GLY A 304 23.14 12.08 2.60
CA GLY A 304 24.28 11.29 2.13
C GLY A 304 25.46 11.40 3.08
N ALA A 305 26.67 11.63 2.56
CA ALA A 305 27.89 11.69 3.36
C ALA A 305 27.94 12.87 4.35
N ALA A 306 27.11 13.91 4.15
CA ALA A 306 27.06 15.09 5.04
C ALA A 306 26.22 14.85 6.31
N VAL A 307 25.53 13.71 6.42
CA VAL A 307 24.58 13.46 7.51
C VAL A 307 25.14 13.63 8.93
N PRO A 308 26.39 13.26 9.27
CA PRO A 308 26.86 13.40 10.65
C PRO A 308 26.93 14.88 11.06
N GLN A 309 27.40 15.76 10.17
CA GLN A 309 27.44 17.19 10.42
C GLN A 309 26.02 17.79 10.46
N SER A 310 25.18 17.45 9.49
CA SER A 310 23.81 17.97 9.44
C SER A 310 22.96 17.52 10.63
N LEU A 311 23.15 16.29 11.13
CA LEU A 311 22.47 15.82 12.33
C LEU A 311 22.91 16.61 13.56
N GLU A 312 24.21 16.81 13.77
CA GLU A 312 24.72 17.58 14.91
C GLU A 312 24.18 19.03 14.92
N GLU A 313 24.17 19.68 13.74
CA GLU A 313 23.60 21.03 13.59
C GLU A 313 22.08 21.04 13.85
N LEU A 314 21.36 20.01 13.41
CA LEU A 314 19.93 19.87 13.63
C LEU A 314 19.61 19.66 15.11
N LEU A 315 20.31 18.74 15.79
CA LEU A 315 20.11 18.46 17.22
C LEU A 315 20.30 19.74 18.05
N ARG A 316 21.33 20.53 17.76
CA ARG A 316 21.54 21.83 18.43
C ARG A 316 20.37 22.80 18.26
N LEU A 317 19.71 22.80 17.09
CA LEU A 317 18.52 23.63 16.87
C LEU A 317 17.30 23.07 17.60
N LEU A 318 17.19 21.75 17.72
CA LEU A 318 16.07 21.09 18.39
C LEU A 318 16.10 21.27 19.90
N GLU A 319 17.29 21.43 20.48
CA GLU A 319 17.50 21.77 21.90
C GLU A 319 17.13 23.23 22.24
N SER A 320 16.77 24.06 21.25
CA SER A 320 16.42 25.46 21.46
C SER A 320 15.06 25.60 22.18
N PRO A 321 14.89 26.55 23.12
CA PRO A 321 13.60 26.87 23.73
C PRO A 321 12.52 27.24 22.71
N ARG A 322 12.92 27.69 21.50
CA ARG A 322 12.00 28.00 20.40
C ARG A 322 11.14 26.81 20.00
N ILE A 323 11.65 25.58 20.12
CA ILE A 323 10.89 24.37 19.79
C ILE A 323 9.80 24.12 20.82
N GLN A 324 10.08 24.35 22.11
CA GLN A 324 9.10 24.19 23.18
C GLN A 324 7.96 25.21 23.03
N GLN A 325 8.27 26.46 22.65
CA GLN A 325 7.28 27.51 22.40
C GLN A 325 6.29 27.18 21.26
N LEU A 326 6.63 26.25 20.36
CA LEU A 326 5.71 25.83 19.29
C LEU A 326 4.54 24.98 19.82
N ASN A 327 4.72 24.30 20.95
CA ASN A 327 3.65 23.54 21.59
C ASN A 327 2.53 24.49 22.07
N ASP A 328 2.89 25.69 22.55
CA ASP A 328 1.93 26.73 22.94
C ASP A 328 1.08 27.19 21.74
N LEU A 329 1.67 27.18 20.54
CA LEU A 329 0.99 27.46 19.27
C LEU A 329 0.27 26.23 18.68
N ARG A 330 0.19 25.11 19.42
CA ARG A 330 -0.34 23.81 18.97
C ARG A 330 0.32 23.29 17.68
N ILE A 331 1.59 23.64 17.46
CA ILE A 331 2.39 23.18 16.33
C ILE A 331 3.21 21.97 16.78
N ARG A 332 2.86 20.79 16.26
CA ARG A 332 3.65 19.57 16.48
C ARG A 332 4.88 19.54 15.57
N PHE A 333 5.99 18.99 16.06
CA PHE A 333 7.20 18.83 15.26
C PHE A 333 6.99 17.94 14.02
N SER A 334 6.07 16.98 14.06
CA SER A 334 5.66 16.20 12.90
C SER A 334 5.24 17.08 11.72
N ASN A 335 4.56 18.19 11.98
CA ASN A 335 4.09 19.13 10.97
C ASN A 335 5.27 19.85 10.31
N ILE A 336 6.26 20.27 11.11
CA ILE A 336 7.51 20.86 10.62
C ILE A 336 8.29 19.85 9.78
N SER A 337 8.42 18.62 10.29
CA SER A 337 9.14 17.54 9.58
C SER A 337 8.49 17.17 8.25
N SER A 338 7.17 17.30 8.15
CA SER A 338 6.43 17.10 6.89
C SER A 338 6.75 18.19 5.87
N ILE A 339 6.79 19.46 6.29
CA ILE A 339 7.14 20.59 5.42
C ILE A 339 8.58 20.46 4.91
N LEU A 340 9.51 20.11 5.79
CA LEU A 340 10.94 20.05 5.52
C LEU A 340 11.42 18.65 5.05
N ALA A 341 10.50 17.71 4.84
CA ALA A 341 10.82 16.35 4.40
C ALA A 341 11.67 16.40 3.12
N GLY A 342 12.81 15.70 3.12
CA GLY A 342 13.73 15.67 1.98
C GLY A 342 14.58 16.93 1.79
N ALA A 343 14.74 17.78 2.82
CA ALA A 343 15.69 18.89 2.78
C ALA A 343 17.17 18.41 2.77
N GLY A 344 17.43 17.18 3.24
CA GLY A 344 18.75 16.57 3.24
C GLY A 344 19.75 17.37 4.08
N ALA A 345 20.94 17.60 3.54
CA ALA A 345 22.00 18.33 4.23
C ALA A 345 21.63 19.81 4.54
N ALA A 346 20.68 20.39 3.80
CA ALA A 346 20.18 21.75 4.04
C ALA A 346 19.11 21.81 5.15
N GLY A 347 18.71 20.67 5.72
CA GLY A 347 17.70 20.54 6.76
C GLY A 347 17.87 21.49 7.95
N PRO A 348 19.05 21.58 8.59
CA PRO A 348 19.27 22.49 9.73
C PRO A 348 19.01 23.96 9.36
N GLN A 349 19.58 24.42 8.24
CA GLN A 349 19.38 25.79 7.76
C GLN A 349 17.90 26.07 7.40
N ALA A 350 17.22 25.07 6.83
CA ALA A 350 15.80 25.18 6.49
C ALA A 350 14.92 25.25 7.75
N LEU A 351 15.22 24.46 8.78
CA LEU A 351 14.55 24.52 10.08
C LEU A 351 14.74 25.88 10.73
N GLU A 352 15.98 26.38 10.79
CA GLU A 352 16.26 27.69 11.39
C GLU A 352 15.47 28.82 10.72
N LYS A 353 15.38 28.81 9.38
CA LYS A 353 14.57 29.78 8.63
C LYS A 353 13.09 29.59 8.89
N LEU A 354 12.59 28.35 8.95
CA LEU A 354 11.18 28.07 9.18
C LEU A 354 10.74 28.53 10.58
N LEU A 355 11.54 28.26 11.62
CA LEU A 355 11.26 28.70 12.98
C LEU A 355 11.06 30.22 13.07
N LYS A 356 11.90 31.01 12.37
CA LYS A 356 11.75 32.47 12.30
C LYS A 356 10.41 32.91 11.68
N VAL A 357 9.86 32.14 10.74
CA VAL A 357 8.55 32.44 10.13
C VAL A 357 7.41 32.03 11.05
N LEU A 358 7.56 30.94 11.81
CA LEU A 358 6.55 30.45 12.76
C LEU A 358 6.33 31.39 13.95
N GLU A 359 7.31 32.25 14.26
CA GLU A 359 7.19 33.34 15.24
C GLU A 359 6.20 34.45 14.79
N SER A 360 5.65 34.38 13.56
CA SER A 360 4.69 35.36 13.06
C SER A 360 3.35 35.31 13.83
N PRO A 361 2.81 36.46 14.30
CA PRO A 361 1.51 36.50 14.97
C PRO A 361 0.35 36.07 14.06
N ARG A 362 0.57 36.07 12.74
CA ARG A 362 -0.43 35.62 11.76
C ARG A 362 -0.77 34.14 11.91
N ILE A 363 0.15 33.32 12.43
CA ILE A 363 -0.13 31.90 12.70
C ILE A 363 -1.23 31.76 13.76
N GLN A 364 -1.14 32.52 14.85
CA GLN A 364 -2.17 32.53 15.90
C GLN A 364 -3.50 33.04 15.36
N GLN A 365 -3.49 34.15 14.60
CA GLN A 365 -4.70 34.70 13.98
C GLN A 365 -5.41 33.70 13.06
N LEU A 366 -4.68 32.88 12.32
CA LEU A 366 -5.25 31.83 11.47
C LEU A 366 -5.85 30.70 12.31
N SER A 367 -5.21 30.34 13.42
CA SER A 367 -5.77 29.38 14.38
C SER A 367 -7.09 29.86 14.97
N ASP A 368 -7.20 31.15 15.30
CA ASP A 368 -8.44 31.75 15.82
C ASP A 368 -9.58 31.72 14.79
N LEU A 369 -9.25 31.65 13.49
CA LEU A 369 -10.18 31.46 12.37
C LEU A 369 -10.45 29.98 12.05
N GLY A 370 -10.02 29.05 12.89
CA GLY A 370 -10.21 27.61 12.70
C GLY A 370 -9.22 26.95 11.72
N ILE A 371 -8.24 27.68 11.20
CA ILE A 371 -7.17 27.11 10.35
C ILE A 371 -6.07 26.57 11.26
N ARG A 372 -6.04 25.24 11.43
CA ARG A 372 -4.99 24.57 12.21
C ARG A 372 -3.69 24.54 11.41
N PHE A 373 -2.56 24.59 12.10
CA PHE A 373 -1.25 24.46 11.45
C PHE A 373 -1.08 23.13 10.72
N SER A 374 -1.80 22.07 11.12
CA SER A 374 -1.84 20.80 10.38
C SER A 374 -2.36 20.99 8.94
N ASN A 375 -3.34 21.86 8.72
CA ASN A 375 -3.86 22.19 7.38
C ASN A 375 -2.82 22.93 6.54
N ILE A 376 -2.05 23.84 7.15
CA ILE A 376 -0.95 24.53 6.48
C ILE A 376 0.15 23.54 6.12
N SER A 377 0.54 22.69 7.08
CA SER A 377 1.61 21.71 6.87
C SER A 377 1.25 20.63 5.86
N SER A 378 -0.02 20.26 5.71
CA SER A 378 -0.44 19.29 4.67
C SER A 378 -0.28 19.88 3.28
N ILE A 379 -0.63 21.16 3.08
CA ILE A 379 -0.42 21.87 1.81
C ILE A 379 1.07 21.96 1.48
N LEU A 380 1.89 22.31 2.48
CA LEU A 380 3.32 22.54 2.32
C LEU A 380 4.17 21.28 2.48
N ALA A 381 3.56 20.10 2.65
CA ALA A 381 4.28 18.85 2.83
C ALA A 381 5.21 18.60 1.64
N GLY A 382 6.48 18.25 1.91
CA GLY A 382 7.49 18.07 0.86
C GLY A 382 7.99 19.35 0.20
N SER A 383 7.92 20.51 0.88
CA SER A 383 8.57 21.74 0.40
C SER A 383 10.10 21.70 0.52
N CYS A 384 10.66 20.73 1.24
CA CYS A 384 12.10 20.56 1.48
C CYS A 384 12.71 21.87 2.03
N ALA A 385 13.89 22.25 1.53
CA ALA A 385 14.59 23.48 1.92
C ALA A 385 13.85 24.78 1.58
N ALA A 386 12.81 24.74 0.74
CA ALA A 386 12.00 25.91 0.38
C ALA A 386 10.82 26.14 1.35
N GLY A 387 10.65 25.30 2.38
CA GLY A 387 9.51 25.34 3.31
C GLY A 387 9.24 26.71 3.94
N SER A 388 10.29 27.43 4.38
CA SER A 388 10.11 28.76 4.99
C SER A 388 9.57 29.79 3.99
N GLN A 389 10.11 29.81 2.76
CA GLN A 389 9.65 30.72 1.70
C GLN A 389 8.23 30.38 1.24
N ALA A 390 7.90 29.09 1.19
CA ALA A 390 6.55 28.63 0.86
C ALA A 390 5.56 29.04 1.95
N LEU A 391 5.92 28.88 3.23
CA LEU A 391 5.08 29.33 4.35
C LEU A 391 4.85 30.84 4.32
N GLU A 392 5.89 31.67 4.16
CA GLU A 392 5.74 33.12 4.07
C GLU A 392 4.77 33.54 2.95
N LYS A 393 4.87 32.90 1.78
CA LYS A 393 3.98 33.16 0.65
C LYS A 393 2.56 32.67 0.93
N LEU A 394 2.40 31.48 1.52
CA LEU A 394 1.07 30.95 1.87
C LEU A 394 0.37 31.86 2.86
N LEU A 395 1.07 32.31 3.89
CA LEU A 395 0.53 33.25 4.87
C LEU A 395 0.05 34.52 4.19
N LYS A 396 0.77 35.07 3.20
CA LYS A 396 0.32 36.26 2.44
C LYS A 396 -0.99 36.01 1.68
N VAL A 397 -1.20 34.82 1.12
CA VAL A 397 -2.40 34.44 0.36
C VAL A 397 -3.63 34.22 1.26
N LEU A 398 -3.42 33.81 2.51
CA LEU A 398 -4.50 33.52 3.47
C LEU A 398 -5.11 34.80 4.04
N GLU A 399 -5.96 35.47 3.27
CA GLU A 399 -6.74 36.63 3.71
C GLU A 399 -7.96 36.23 4.56
N SER A 400 -8.04 36.74 5.79
CA SER A 400 -9.05 36.36 6.78
C SER A 400 -10.49 36.55 6.31
N SER A 401 -10.79 37.64 5.59
CA SER A 401 -12.14 37.91 5.07
C SER A 401 -12.58 36.89 4.03
N ARG A 402 -11.66 36.45 3.16
CA ARG A 402 -11.95 35.47 2.10
C ARG A 402 -12.21 34.09 2.66
N ILE A 403 -11.44 33.68 3.66
CA ILE A 403 -11.66 32.40 4.36
C ILE A 403 -13.02 32.39 5.05
N GLN A 404 -13.38 33.49 5.73
CA GLN A 404 -14.69 33.60 6.38
C GLN A 404 -15.83 33.48 5.38
N GLN A 405 -15.75 34.16 4.23
CA GLN A 405 -16.76 34.06 3.17
C GLN A 405 -16.94 32.62 2.66
N LEU A 406 -15.84 31.88 2.45
CA LEU A 406 -15.90 30.48 2.04
C LEU A 406 -16.52 29.60 3.13
N ASN A 407 -16.20 29.87 4.39
CA ASN A 407 -16.78 29.17 5.53
C ASN A 407 -18.30 29.38 5.61
N ASP A 408 -18.77 30.60 5.39
CA ASP A 408 -20.19 30.96 5.36
C ASP A 408 -20.92 30.26 4.17
N GLN A 409 -20.19 29.89 3.11
CA GLN A 409 -20.67 29.08 1.98
C GLN A 409 -20.57 27.56 2.22
N GLY A 410 -20.22 27.11 3.44
CA GLY A 410 -20.04 25.69 3.77
C GLY A 410 -18.71 25.09 3.29
N ILE A 411 -17.76 25.90 2.82
CA ILE A 411 -16.44 25.47 2.33
C ILE A 411 -15.42 25.64 3.45
N GLN A 412 -15.22 24.55 4.21
CA GLN A 412 -14.23 24.49 5.28
C GLN A 412 -12.79 24.51 4.75
N PHE A 413 -11.87 25.18 5.44
CA PHE A 413 -10.45 25.20 5.04
C PHE A 413 -9.80 23.81 5.09
N SER A 414 -10.31 22.91 5.94
CA SER A 414 -9.91 21.50 5.96
C SER A 414 -10.11 20.83 4.59
N ASN A 415 -11.23 21.10 3.92
CA ASN A 415 -11.54 20.62 2.57
C ASN A 415 -10.53 21.15 1.56
N ILE A 416 -10.22 22.44 1.62
CA ILE A 416 -9.22 23.10 0.75
C ILE A 416 -7.83 22.47 0.96
N SER A 417 -7.42 22.30 2.22
CA SER A 417 -6.12 21.71 2.58
C SER A 417 -5.99 20.23 2.20
N SER A 418 -7.11 19.50 2.18
CA SER A 418 -7.18 18.10 1.73
C SER A 418 -6.94 18.01 0.22
N ILE A 419 -7.62 18.86 -0.56
CA ILE A 419 -7.42 18.95 -2.02
C ILE A 419 -5.96 19.31 -2.35
N LEU A 420 -5.41 20.30 -1.64
CA LEU A 420 -4.05 20.80 -1.85
C LEU A 420 -2.96 19.98 -1.15
N ASN A 421 -3.31 18.88 -0.48
CA ASN A 421 -2.37 18.07 0.28
C ASN A 421 -1.19 17.62 -0.60
N GLY A 422 0.04 17.85 -0.13
CA GLY A 422 1.27 17.50 -0.86
C GLY A 422 1.62 18.45 -2.02
N ALA A 423 1.04 19.64 -2.10
CA ALA A 423 1.45 20.64 -3.10
C ALA A 423 2.89 21.17 -2.89
N GLY A 424 3.43 21.02 -1.69
CA GLY A 424 4.81 21.39 -1.34
C GLY A 424 5.09 22.86 -1.58
N ALA A 425 6.25 23.15 -2.18
CA ALA A 425 6.68 24.53 -2.44
C ALA A 425 5.74 25.29 -3.42
N ALA A 426 4.93 24.58 -4.21
CA ALA A 426 3.92 25.17 -5.10
C ALA A 426 2.60 25.49 -4.38
N GLY A 427 2.45 25.08 -3.12
CA GLY A 427 1.24 25.26 -2.31
C GLY A 427 0.65 26.67 -2.33
N PRO A 428 1.44 27.74 -2.15
CA PRO A 428 0.90 29.12 -2.20
C PRO A 428 0.24 29.46 -3.53
N GLN A 429 0.88 29.10 -4.66
CA GLN A 429 0.34 29.36 -5.99
C GLN A 429 -0.88 28.47 -6.27
N ALA A 430 -0.85 27.22 -5.81
CA ALA A 430 -1.97 26.28 -5.96
C ALA A 430 -3.19 26.75 -5.17
N LEU A 431 -3.00 27.24 -3.93
CA LEU A 431 -4.05 27.85 -3.13
C LEU A 431 -4.64 29.08 -3.81
N GLU A 432 -3.80 30.01 -4.27
CA GLU A 432 -4.29 31.23 -4.93
C GLU A 432 -5.17 30.91 -6.14
N LYS A 433 -4.76 29.95 -6.98
CA LYS A 433 -5.55 29.47 -8.11
C LYS A 433 -6.83 28.79 -7.66
N LEU A 434 -6.76 27.88 -6.69
CA LEU A 434 -7.93 27.13 -6.22
C LEU A 434 -9.00 28.08 -5.64
N LEU A 435 -8.59 29.06 -4.85
CA LEU A 435 -9.53 30.02 -4.29
C LEU A 435 -10.25 30.84 -5.39
N LYS A 436 -9.59 31.14 -6.53
CA LYS A 436 -10.25 31.80 -7.67
C LYS A 436 -11.33 30.92 -8.32
N VAL A 437 -11.13 29.60 -8.33
CA VAL A 437 -12.15 28.65 -8.83
C VAL A 437 -13.35 28.58 -7.90
N LEU A 438 -13.11 28.61 -6.58
CA LEU A 438 -14.15 28.54 -5.56
C LEU A 438 -15.09 29.76 -5.57
N GLU A 439 -14.64 30.89 -6.11
CA GLU A 439 -15.48 32.09 -6.32
C GLU A 439 -16.52 31.91 -7.44
N GLY A 440 -16.42 30.85 -8.24
CA GLY A 440 -17.35 30.57 -9.33
C GLY A 440 -18.76 30.21 -8.83
N PRO A 441 -19.84 30.65 -9.52
CA PRO A 441 -21.22 30.39 -9.09
C PRO A 441 -21.60 28.90 -9.11
N ARG A 442 -20.82 28.07 -9.80
CA ARG A 442 -21.12 26.64 -9.98
C ARG A 442 -21.08 25.87 -8.67
N ILE A 443 -20.20 26.24 -7.72
CA ILE A 443 -20.12 25.58 -6.42
C ILE A 443 -21.41 25.79 -5.63
N GLN A 444 -21.89 27.03 -5.59
CA GLN A 444 -23.16 27.35 -4.92
C GLN A 444 -24.34 26.61 -5.58
N GLN A 445 -24.39 26.58 -6.92
CA GLN A 445 -25.44 25.84 -7.65
C GLN A 445 -25.46 24.35 -7.31
N LEU A 446 -24.29 23.71 -7.18
CA LEU A 446 -24.20 22.31 -6.78
C LEU A 446 -24.67 22.12 -5.33
N ASN A 447 -24.30 23.05 -4.44
CA ASN A 447 -24.77 23.03 -3.05
C ASN A 447 -26.30 23.15 -2.95
N ASP A 448 -26.90 24.05 -3.74
CA ASP A 448 -28.36 24.23 -3.82
C ASP A 448 -29.07 22.96 -4.37
N GLN A 449 -28.33 22.13 -5.12
CA GLN A 449 -28.77 20.81 -5.62
C GLN A 449 -28.49 19.67 -4.63
N GLY A 450 -28.08 19.98 -3.39
CA GLY A 450 -27.78 19.00 -2.34
C GLY A 450 -26.37 18.40 -2.43
N ILE A 451 -25.51 18.87 -3.33
CA ILE A 451 -24.14 18.39 -3.50
C ILE A 451 -23.19 19.27 -2.68
N GLN A 452 -22.86 18.77 -1.49
CA GLN A 452 -21.95 19.46 -0.56
C GLN A 452 -20.50 19.50 -1.08
N PHE A 453 -19.78 20.58 -0.80
CA PHE A 453 -18.38 20.73 -1.21
C PHE A 453 -17.45 19.68 -0.58
N SER A 454 -17.80 19.14 0.60
CA SER A 454 -17.07 18.03 1.23
C SER A 454 -17.02 16.78 0.33
N ASN A 455 -18.08 16.50 -0.43
CA ASN A 455 -18.11 15.40 -1.39
C ASN A 455 -17.14 15.64 -2.55
N ILE A 456 -17.07 16.88 -3.04
CA ILE A 456 -16.14 17.30 -4.09
C ILE A 456 -14.69 17.23 -3.59
N SER A 457 -14.43 17.69 -2.36
CA SER A 457 -13.10 17.66 -1.76
C SER A 457 -12.60 16.24 -1.50
N HIS A 458 -13.48 15.30 -1.14
CA HIS A 458 -13.15 13.88 -0.99
C HIS A 458 -12.61 13.27 -2.29
N ILE A 459 -13.25 13.60 -3.42
CA ILE A 459 -12.80 13.12 -4.73
C ILE A 459 -11.42 13.70 -5.09
N LEU A 460 -11.24 15.00 -4.82
CA LEU A 460 -10.05 15.77 -5.18
C LEU A 460 -8.92 15.69 -4.14
N ASN A 461 -9.08 14.91 -3.07
CA ASN A 461 -8.10 14.80 -2.00
C ASN A 461 -6.72 14.42 -2.56
N GLY A 462 -5.69 15.22 -2.25
CA GLY A 462 -4.33 15.01 -2.73
C GLY A 462 -4.08 15.34 -4.20
N ALA A 463 -4.94 16.15 -4.84
CA ALA A 463 -4.65 16.71 -6.16
C ALA A 463 -3.43 17.66 -6.15
N GLY A 464 -3.09 18.22 -4.99
CA GLY A 464 -1.86 18.98 -4.76
C GLY A 464 -1.77 20.22 -5.65
N ALA A 465 -0.66 20.38 -6.37
CA ALA A 465 -0.43 21.55 -7.22
C ALA A 465 -1.40 21.66 -8.42
N ALA A 466 -2.04 20.56 -8.82
CA ALA A 466 -3.00 20.50 -9.93
C ALA A 466 -4.46 20.75 -9.49
N ALA A 467 -4.70 21.05 -8.21
CA ALA A 467 -6.02 21.17 -7.60
C ALA A 467 -7.00 22.07 -8.36
N ALA A 468 -6.59 23.28 -8.73
CA ALA A 468 -7.46 24.24 -9.39
C ALA A 468 -7.94 23.74 -10.76
N GLU A 469 -7.01 23.21 -11.57
CA GLU A 469 -7.32 22.65 -12.88
C GLU A 469 -8.23 21.41 -12.77
N ALA A 470 -7.95 20.54 -11.80
CA ALA A 470 -8.78 19.36 -11.55
C ALA A 470 -10.20 19.73 -11.11
N LEU A 471 -10.35 20.75 -10.23
CA LEU A 471 -11.65 21.24 -9.81
C LEU A 471 -12.41 21.90 -10.96
N GLU A 472 -11.79 22.80 -11.73
CA GLU A 472 -12.43 23.45 -12.88
C GLU A 472 -12.99 22.42 -13.86
N LYS A 473 -12.19 21.43 -14.25
CA LYS A 473 -12.62 20.38 -15.16
C LYS A 473 -13.70 19.49 -14.56
N LEU A 474 -13.60 19.15 -13.27
CA LEU A 474 -14.64 18.38 -12.59
C LEU A 474 -15.99 19.11 -12.57
N LEU A 475 -15.98 20.42 -12.29
CA LEU A 475 -17.19 21.24 -12.31
C LEU A 475 -17.82 21.37 -13.70
N GLN A 476 -16.99 21.35 -14.75
CA GLN A 476 -17.47 21.33 -16.15
C GLN A 476 -18.13 19.98 -16.50
N ILE A 477 -17.58 18.87 -16.01
CA ILE A 477 -18.12 17.52 -16.29
C ILE A 477 -19.38 17.23 -15.47
N LEU A 478 -19.46 17.72 -14.23
CA LEU A 478 -20.64 17.60 -13.38
C LEU A 478 -21.74 18.58 -13.83
N ASP A 479 -22.14 18.50 -15.09
CA ASP A 479 -23.21 19.31 -15.68
C ASP A 479 -24.60 18.71 -15.40
N LYS A 480 -25.64 19.33 -15.94
CA LYS A 480 -27.02 18.84 -15.77
C LYS A 480 -27.20 17.41 -16.31
N LYS A 481 -26.52 17.05 -17.41
CA LYS A 481 -26.64 15.72 -18.03
C LYS A 481 -26.00 14.65 -17.14
N ALA A 482 -24.84 14.91 -16.59
CA ALA A 482 -24.17 14.02 -15.64
C ALA A 482 -25.04 13.76 -14.40
N LEU A 483 -25.62 14.82 -13.82
CA LEU A 483 -26.50 14.70 -12.66
C LEU A 483 -27.79 13.94 -12.97
N MET A 484 -28.39 14.15 -14.15
CA MET A 484 -29.54 13.37 -14.60
C MET A 484 -29.21 11.89 -14.79
N LEU A 485 -27.99 11.54 -15.23
CA LEU A 485 -27.55 10.15 -15.32
C LEU A 485 -27.43 9.50 -13.94
N LEU A 486 -26.84 10.20 -12.97
CA LEU A 486 -26.75 9.69 -11.59
C LEU A 486 -28.15 9.48 -10.99
N GLN A 487 -29.07 10.44 -11.20
CA GLN A 487 -30.46 10.32 -10.77
C GLN A 487 -31.19 9.16 -11.47
N LYS A 488 -31.00 8.98 -12.78
CA LYS A 488 -31.62 7.90 -13.56
C LYS A 488 -31.32 6.51 -12.99
N TYR A 489 -30.12 6.31 -12.47
CA TYR A 489 -29.71 5.04 -11.86
C TYR A 489 -29.74 5.08 -10.33
N GLU A 490 -30.39 6.08 -9.74
CA GLU A 490 -30.53 6.26 -8.28
C GLU A 490 -29.18 6.24 -7.53
N ILE A 491 -28.12 6.73 -8.17
CA ILE A 491 -26.78 6.79 -7.61
C ILE A 491 -26.70 8.00 -6.67
N LYS A 492 -26.53 7.74 -5.37
CA LYS A 492 -26.24 8.78 -4.39
C LYS A 492 -24.88 9.42 -4.71
N PHE A 493 -24.84 10.75 -4.77
CA PHE A 493 -23.62 11.48 -5.10
C PHE A 493 -22.48 11.20 -4.09
N SER A 494 -22.80 11.02 -2.81
CA SER A 494 -21.83 10.60 -1.78
C SER A 494 -21.14 9.27 -2.11
N ASN A 495 -21.88 8.30 -2.66
CA ASN A 495 -21.36 6.99 -3.01
C ASN A 495 -20.44 7.11 -4.23
N PHE A 496 -20.88 7.87 -5.24
CA PHE A 496 -20.09 8.22 -6.40
C PHE A 496 -18.74 8.84 -5.98
N CYS A 497 -18.77 9.81 -5.06
CA CYS A 497 -17.58 10.44 -4.51
C CYS A 497 -16.67 9.48 -3.74
N THR A 498 -17.25 8.59 -2.95
CA THR A 498 -16.49 7.66 -2.10
C THR A 498 -15.77 6.61 -2.93
N ILE A 499 -16.42 6.06 -3.96
CA ILE A 499 -15.81 5.09 -4.88
C ILE A 499 -14.68 5.75 -5.68
N LEU A 500 -14.91 6.97 -6.17
CA LEU A 500 -13.93 7.73 -6.95
C LEU A 500 -12.87 8.44 -6.11
N SER A 501 -12.98 8.39 -4.78
CA SER A 501 -11.95 8.94 -3.91
C SER A 501 -10.61 8.26 -4.21
N SER A 502 -9.51 9.02 -4.11
CA SER A 502 -8.15 8.60 -4.52
C SER A 502 -7.81 8.69 -6.01
N ALA A 503 -8.70 9.17 -6.90
CA ALA A 503 -8.32 9.49 -8.28
C ALA A 503 -7.39 10.72 -8.39
N ARG A 504 -7.41 11.61 -7.38
CA ARG A 504 -6.56 12.81 -7.27
C ARG A 504 -6.62 13.66 -8.56
N ALA A 505 -5.49 14.01 -9.14
CA ALA A 505 -5.39 14.81 -10.37
C ALA A 505 -5.97 14.11 -11.62
N LYS A 506 -6.13 12.77 -11.61
CA LYS A 506 -6.73 12.01 -12.73
C LYS A 506 -8.25 11.94 -12.68
N ILE A 507 -8.87 12.58 -11.69
CA ILE A 507 -10.31 12.45 -11.49
C ILE A 507 -11.13 12.79 -12.73
N THR A 508 -10.73 13.82 -13.48
CA THR A 508 -11.47 14.27 -14.66
C THR A 508 -11.64 13.14 -15.67
N GLU A 509 -10.55 12.45 -16.00
CA GLU A 509 -10.54 11.31 -16.92
C GLU A 509 -11.42 10.18 -16.35
N THR A 510 -11.26 9.89 -15.05
CA THR A 510 -11.99 8.82 -14.37
C THR A 510 -13.50 9.05 -14.35
N VAL A 511 -13.94 10.26 -13.98
CA VAL A 511 -15.37 10.64 -13.96
C VAL A 511 -15.95 10.58 -15.35
N GLN A 512 -15.23 11.07 -16.35
CA GLN A 512 -15.70 11.05 -17.73
C GLN A 512 -15.92 9.61 -18.22
N GLU A 513 -14.96 8.73 -18.02
CA GLU A 513 -15.10 7.31 -18.39
C GLU A 513 -16.26 6.63 -17.64
N VAL A 514 -16.46 6.92 -16.36
CA VAL A 514 -17.60 6.40 -15.60
C VAL A 514 -18.93 6.90 -16.17
N LEU A 515 -19.05 8.19 -16.49
CA LEU A 515 -20.25 8.75 -17.07
C LEU A 515 -20.54 8.20 -18.48
N GLU A 516 -19.50 7.90 -19.26
CA GLU A 516 -19.61 7.20 -20.55
C GLU A 516 -20.19 5.78 -20.35
N ILE A 517 -19.71 5.03 -19.37
CA ILE A 517 -20.27 3.70 -19.02
C ILE A 517 -21.73 3.80 -18.57
N LEU A 518 -22.08 4.81 -17.77
CA LEU A 518 -23.47 5.03 -17.33
C LEU A 518 -24.39 5.40 -18.51
N SER A 519 -23.87 6.17 -19.47
CA SER A 519 -24.62 6.63 -20.65
C SER A 519 -24.95 5.51 -21.64
N ASP A 520 -24.15 4.44 -21.67
CA ASP A 520 -24.33 3.31 -22.57
C ASP A 520 -25.64 2.56 -22.28
N GLN A 521 -26.62 2.65 -23.18
CA GLN A 521 -27.94 2.04 -22.95
C GLN A 521 -27.95 0.51 -23.06
N GLN A 522 -26.91 -0.09 -23.65
CA GLN A 522 -26.82 -1.54 -23.86
C GLN A 522 -26.36 -2.31 -22.62
N LYS A 523 -26.01 -1.61 -21.53
CA LYS A 523 -25.48 -2.21 -20.29
C LYS A 523 -26.52 -2.31 -19.18
N ASN A 524 -26.47 -3.41 -18.42
CA ASN A 524 -27.39 -3.77 -17.35
C ASN A 524 -27.70 -2.59 -16.40
N LYS A 525 -28.96 -2.14 -16.39
CA LYS A 525 -29.43 -0.99 -15.59
C LYS A 525 -29.36 -1.26 -14.09
N ILE A 526 -29.69 -2.48 -13.67
CA ILE A 526 -29.67 -2.91 -12.26
C ILE A 526 -28.21 -2.96 -11.77
N GLY A 527 -27.32 -3.54 -12.57
CA GLY A 527 -25.88 -3.59 -12.28
C GLY A 527 -25.27 -2.21 -12.06
N LYS A 528 -25.64 -1.21 -12.88
CA LYS A 528 -25.15 0.17 -12.71
C LYS A 528 -25.51 0.76 -11.37
N LYS A 529 -26.73 0.52 -10.87
CA LYS A 529 -27.18 0.97 -9.55
C LYS A 529 -26.43 0.22 -8.45
N GLN A 530 -26.39 -1.12 -8.52
CA GLN A 530 -25.77 -1.98 -7.52
C GLN A 530 -24.28 -1.68 -7.30
N PHE A 531 -23.53 -1.40 -8.38
CA PHE A 531 -22.12 -1.04 -8.28
C PHE A 531 -21.88 0.13 -7.32
N PHE A 532 -22.68 1.19 -7.45
CA PHE A 532 -22.56 2.37 -6.58
C PHE A 532 -23.29 2.23 -5.23
N GLN A 533 -24.09 1.19 -5.02
CA GLN A 533 -24.64 0.87 -3.70
C GLN A 533 -23.65 0.07 -2.85
N ASN A 534 -22.79 -0.73 -3.48
CA ASN A 534 -21.75 -1.55 -2.85
C ASN A 534 -20.50 -0.75 -2.48
N ILE A 535 -20.68 0.35 -1.74
CA ILE A 535 -19.59 1.27 -1.36
C ILE A 535 -18.47 0.54 -0.63
N ALA A 536 -18.80 -0.37 0.30
CA ALA A 536 -17.81 -1.11 1.08
C ALA A 536 -16.81 -1.87 0.18
N LYS A 537 -17.29 -2.41 -0.95
CA LYS A 537 -16.49 -3.18 -1.91
C LYS A 537 -15.61 -2.28 -2.78
N PHE A 538 -16.14 -1.13 -3.21
CA PHE A 538 -15.51 -0.30 -4.25
C PHE A 538 -14.98 1.05 -3.76
N ALA A 539 -15.09 1.36 -2.47
CA ALA A 539 -14.58 2.59 -1.90
C ALA A 539 -13.09 2.78 -2.23
N LYS A 540 -12.71 4.03 -2.54
CA LYS A 540 -11.32 4.41 -2.84
C LYS A 540 -10.71 3.72 -4.08
N SER A 541 -11.53 3.11 -4.95
CA SER A 541 -11.10 2.58 -6.25
C SER A 541 -10.40 3.64 -7.11
N GLY A 542 -10.78 4.91 -6.94
CA GLY A 542 -10.09 6.05 -7.54
C GLY A 542 -10.00 5.92 -9.05
N SER A 543 -8.79 6.05 -9.61
CA SER A 543 -8.57 5.97 -11.06
C SER A 543 -8.82 4.59 -11.67
N LYS A 544 -8.96 3.53 -10.86
CA LYS A 544 -9.27 2.17 -11.34
C LYS A 544 -10.76 1.93 -11.54
N THR A 545 -11.61 2.80 -11.01
CA THR A 545 -13.08 2.66 -11.04
C THR A 545 -13.64 2.32 -12.42
N PRO A 546 -13.24 2.97 -13.55
CA PRO A 546 -13.81 2.66 -14.85
C PRO A 546 -13.54 1.23 -15.32
N ALA A 547 -12.36 0.69 -15.01
CA ALA A 547 -12.00 -0.69 -15.38
C ALA A 547 -12.83 -1.68 -14.57
N ILE A 548 -12.82 -1.53 -13.24
CA ILE A 548 -13.60 -2.36 -12.31
C ILE A 548 -15.09 -2.30 -12.65
N PHE A 549 -15.60 -1.11 -12.97
CA PHE A 549 -17.02 -0.93 -13.30
C PHE A 549 -17.41 -1.59 -14.63
N LYS A 550 -16.54 -1.52 -15.65
CA LYS A 550 -16.79 -2.23 -16.92
C LYS A 550 -16.85 -3.74 -16.70
N GLU A 551 -15.89 -4.26 -15.95
CA GLU A 551 -15.80 -5.68 -15.66
C GLU A 551 -17.00 -6.19 -14.88
N PHE A 552 -17.39 -5.46 -13.82
CA PHE A 552 -18.58 -5.77 -13.03
C PHE A 552 -19.88 -5.80 -13.86
N LEU A 553 -20.03 -4.91 -14.84
CA LEU A 553 -21.20 -4.94 -15.71
C LEU A 553 -21.15 -6.07 -16.73
N SER A 554 -19.95 -6.47 -17.17
CA SER A 554 -19.76 -7.57 -18.11
C SER A 554 -20.05 -8.93 -17.47
N SER A 555 -19.71 -9.11 -16.19
CA SER A 555 -20.03 -10.34 -15.45
C SER A 555 -21.54 -10.49 -15.20
N LEU A 556 -22.30 -9.39 -15.12
CA LEU A 556 -23.76 -9.40 -14.98
C LEU A 556 -24.55 -9.61 -16.28
N SER A 557 -23.88 -9.81 -17.41
CA SER A 557 -24.49 -9.82 -18.76
C SER A 557 -24.80 -11.22 -19.29
N TYR A 558 -24.69 -12.29 -18.48
CA TYR A 558 -24.77 -13.67 -18.97
C TYR A 558 -26.17 -14.30 -18.99
N ASP A 559 -27.23 -13.58 -18.60
CA ASP A 559 -28.61 -14.08 -18.70
C ASP A 559 -29.52 -13.07 -19.42
N ASP A 560 -29.53 -13.12 -20.75
CA ASP A 560 -30.50 -12.38 -21.58
C ASP A 560 -31.03 -13.25 -22.73
N THR A 561 -31.15 -14.58 -22.51
CA THR A 561 -31.79 -15.51 -23.45
C THR A 561 -33.28 -15.76 -23.19
N THR A 562 -33.92 -15.03 -22.29
CA THR A 562 -35.37 -15.14 -22.08
C THR A 562 -36.04 -13.78 -22.00
N GLN A 563 -36.04 -13.04 -23.10
CA GLN A 563 -37.17 -12.25 -23.61
C GLN A 563 -36.81 -11.61 -24.97
N GLN A 564 -36.60 -12.45 -25.98
CA GLN A 564 -36.79 -12.07 -27.37
C GLN A 564 -37.81 -13.02 -27.98
N THR A 565 -39.08 -12.73 -27.77
CA THR A 565 -40.14 -13.16 -28.68
C THR A 565 -41.27 -12.16 -28.56
N GLU A 566 -41.15 -11.05 -29.30
CA GLU A 566 -42.29 -10.53 -30.04
C GLU A 566 -41.73 -10.14 -31.40
N GLU A 567 -41.91 -11.07 -32.34
CA GLU A 567 -41.93 -10.80 -33.76
C GLU A 567 -42.91 -9.65 -34.02
N ASP A 568 -42.48 -8.63 -34.76
CA ASP A 568 -43.33 -8.22 -35.87
C ASP A 568 -42.52 -7.68 -37.03
N THR A 569 -42.91 -8.19 -38.19
CA THR A 569 -42.16 -8.25 -39.43
C THR A 569 -42.38 -7.02 -40.33
N ASP A 570 -41.30 -6.69 -41.03
CA ASP A 570 -41.23 -6.32 -42.45
C ASP A 570 -41.48 -4.88 -42.96
N THR A 571 -40.39 -4.38 -43.56
CA THR A 571 -40.25 -3.66 -44.85
C THR A 571 -40.64 -2.18 -45.02
N THR A 572 -39.56 -1.40 -45.21
CA THR A 572 -39.28 -0.42 -46.28
C THR A 572 -40.26 0.74 -46.55
N ASN A 573 -39.82 1.99 -46.31
CA ASN A 573 -39.36 2.90 -47.37
C ASN A 573 -38.96 4.29 -46.87
N GLN A 574 -38.10 4.90 -47.69
CA GLN A 574 -37.49 6.22 -47.61
C GLN A 574 -38.50 7.38 -47.61
N LEU A 575 -38.14 8.49 -46.95
CA LEU A 575 -37.98 9.85 -47.52
C LEU A 575 -38.22 10.96 -46.48
N GLU A 576 -37.21 11.82 -46.38
CA GLU A 576 -37.26 13.29 -46.37
C GLU A 576 -38.35 14.08 -45.62
N GLN A 577 -37.81 15.03 -44.84
CA GLN A 577 -38.19 16.45 -44.73
C GLN A 577 -39.37 16.88 -43.84
N GLN A 578 -38.97 17.75 -42.90
CA GLN A 578 -39.54 19.06 -42.56
C GLN A 578 -40.85 19.19 -41.77
N ASP A 579 -40.64 19.86 -40.63
CA ASP A 579 -41.32 21.05 -40.12
C ASP A 579 -42.71 20.97 -39.48
N ASP A 580 -42.75 21.81 -38.44
CA ASP A 580 -43.87 22.51 -37.81
C ASP A 580 -44.69 21.84 -36.70
N ASN A 581 -44.30 22.19 -35.47
CA ASN A 581 -45.00 23.12 -34.57
C ASN A 581 -46.50 22.94 -34.27
N ILE A 582 -46.79 23.23 -32.98
CA ILE A 582 -48.08 23.56 -32.32
C ILE A 582 -48.72 22.38 -31.56
N GLN A 583 -48.59 22.31 -30.23
CA GLN A 583 -49.33 23.04 -29.17
C GLN A 583 -50.70 22.42 -28.81
N GLU A 584 -50.90 22.31 -27.50
CA GLU A 584 -52.18 22.37 -26.77
C GLU A 584 -53.00 21.07 -26.54
N LEU A 585 -52.81 20.54 -25.31
CA LEU A 585 -53.85 20.02 -24.40
C LEU A 585 -55.11 20.93 -24.39
N PRO A 586 -56.33 20.41 -24.15
CA PRO A 586 -56.81 20.23 -22.76
C PRO A 586 -57.84 19.09 -22.50
N SER A 587 -57.82 18.60 -21.24
CA SER A 587 -58.93 18.38 -20.27
C SER A 587 -60.29 17.82 -20.78
N THR A 588 -61.01 16.86 -20.17
CA THR A 588 -61.43 16.65 -18.76
C THR A 588 -62.27 15.35 -18.65
N SER A 589 -62.18 14.65 -17.49
CA SER A 589 -63.21 13.89 -16.72
C SER A 589 -64.20 12.95 -17.47
N THR A 590 -64.52 11.71 -17.05
CA THR A 590 -65.04 11.28 -15.73
C THR A 590 -65.23 9.73 -15.74
N LYS A 591 -64.97 9.05 -14.60
CA LYS A 591 -65.58 7.80 -14.01
C LYS A 591 -66.14 6.69 -14.96
N GLU A 592 -65.92 5.39 -14.78
CA GLU A 592 -66.19 4.52 -13.61
C GLU A 592 -65.93 3.01 -13.98
N TYR A 593 -65.76 2.13 -12.97
CA TYR A 593 -65.64 0.64 -12.97
C TYR A 593 -64.26 0.02 -13.33
N SER A 594 -63.48 -0.51 -12.38
CA SER A 594 -63.57 -1.74 -11.55
C SER A 594 -62.96 -3.01 -12.17
N THR A 595 -61.94 -3.50 -11.45
CA THR A 595 -61.47 -4.89 -11.28
C THR A 595 -61.04 -5.69 -12.52
N ASN A 596 -59.72 -5.91 -12.65
CA ASN A 596 -59.13 -7.18 -12.23
C ASN A 596 -57.62 -7.07 -12.00
N ILE A 597 -57.21 -7.80 -10.98
CA ILE A 597 -55.84 -8.01 -10.49
C ILE A 597 -55.10 -8.87 -11.51
N GLU A 598 -53.92 -8.42 -11.95
CA GLU A 598 -52.81 -9.30 -12.28
C GLU A 598 -51.54 -8.72 -11.65
N MET A 599 -51.05 -9.43 -10.63
CA MET A 599 -49.69 -9.28 -10.13
C MET A 599 -48.74 -9.66 -11.27
N MET A 600 -47.85 -8.76 -11.66
CA MET A 600 -46.62 -9.12 -12.37
C MET A 600 -45.44 -8.85 -11.44
N GLU A 601 -44.92 -9.96 -10.92
CA GLU A 601 -43.75 -10.06 -10.07
C GLU A 601 -42.53 -9.38 -10.71
N SER A 602 -41.83 -8.60 -9.89
CA SER A 602 -40.45 -8.20 -10.12
C SER A 602 -39.56 -9.44 -10.16
N ALA A 603 -39.00 -9.78 -11.32
CA ALA A 603 -37.94 -10.79 -11.44
C ALA A 603 -36.70 -10.30 -10.67
N ALA A 604 -36.51 -10.82 -9.46
CA ALA A 604 -35.31 -10.63 -8.66
C ALA A 604 -34.24 -11.61 -9.18
N ILE A 605 -33.08 -11.08 -9.58
CA ILE A 605 -31.86 -11.88 -9.77
C ILE A 605 -31.47 -12.41 -8.39
N SER A 606 -31.16 -13.70 -8.29
CA SER A 606 -30.91 -14.37 -7.01
C SER A 606 -29.62 -13.85 -6.35
N SER A 607 -29.53 -13.94 -5.01
CA SER A 607 -28.34 -13.50 -4.25
C SER A 607 -27.05 -14.22 -4.68
N SER A 608 -27.15 -15.45 -5.21
CA SER A 608 -26.00 -16.26 -5.64
C SER A 608 -25.37 -15.74 -6.94
N ASP A 609 -26.18 -15.33 -7.92
CA ASP A 609 -25.69 -14.88 -9.23
C ASP A 609 -24.89 -13.57 -9.10
N LEU A 610 -25.25 -12.73 -8.13
CA LEU A 610 -24.54 -11.49 -7.82
C LEU A 610 -23.20 -11.77 -7.10
N GLU A 611 -23.13 -12.82 -6.28
CA GLU A 611 -21.95 -13.15 -5.46
C GLU A 611 -20.84 -13.79 -6.30
N GLU A 612 -21.20 -14.60 -7.29
CA GLU A 612 -20.30 -15.23 -8.26
C GLU A 612 -19.66 -14.20 -9.21
N VAL A 613 -20.47 -13.26 -9.69
CA VAL A 613 -20.06 -12.08 -10.47
C VAL A 613 -19.10 -11.17 -9.67
N LEU A 614 -19.33 -11.01 -8.36
CA LEU A 614 -18.51 -10.18 -7.48
C LEU A 614 -17.14 -10.80 -7.15
N LYS A 615 -17.01 -12.13 -7.19
CA LYS A 615 -15.74 -12.85 -7.02
C LYS A 615 -14.79 -12.60 -8.21
N LEU A 616 -15.32 -12.66 -9.43
CA LEU A 616 -14.58 -12.44 -10.68
C LEU A 616 -13.90 -11.05 -10.75
N VAL A 617 -14.62 -10.01 -10.35
CA VAL A 617 -14.14 -8.61 -10.33
C VAL A 617 -13.05 -8.38 -9.27
N THR A 618 -13.06 -9.17 -8.19
CA THR A 618 -12.09 -9.05 -7.08
C THR A 618 -10.72 -9.61 -7.48
N ASP A 619 -10.69 -10.60 -8.38
CA ASP A 619 -9.45 -11.20 -8.87
C ASP A 619 -8.69 -10.28 -9.84
N VAL A 620 -9.38 -9.51 -10.69
CA VAL A 620 -8.73 -8.52 -11.57
C VAL A 620 -8.18 -7.32 -10.80
N ILE A 621 -8.81 -6.91 -9.69
CA ILE A 621 -8.27 -5.90 -8.78
C ILE A 621 -6.91 -6.34 -8.21
N SER A 622 -6.73 -7.65 -7.99
CA SER A 622 -5.51 -8.24 -7.43
C SER A 622 -4.38 -8.37 -8.46
N GLN A 623 -4.68 -8.66 -9.74
CA GLN A 623 -3.67 -8.91 -10.77
C GLN A 623 -2.92 -7.66 -11.30
N ASP A 624 -3.51 -6.45 -11.20
CA ASP A 624 -2.90 -5.21 -11.70
C ASP A 624 -2.34 -4.30 -10.58
N SER A 625 -2.13 -4.87 -9.39
CA SER A 625 -1.62 -4.20 -8.18
C SER A 625 -0.10 -4.30 -8.03
N GLY A 626 0.63 -4.15 -9.13
CA GLY A 626 2.05 -3.83 -9.09
C GLY A 626 2.26 -2.38 -8.65
N SER A 627 2.48 -2.16 -7.35
CA SER A 627 2.88 -0.92 -6.66
C SER A 627 1.79 0.12 -6.31
N SER A 628 1.09 -0.11 -5.20
CA SER A 628 0.93 0.84 -4.08
C SER A 628 0.06 0.21 -2.98
N SER A 629 0.45 0.41 -1.72
CA SER A 629 -0.15 -0.20 -0.53
C SER A 629 -1.48 0.46 -0.13
N SER A 630 -2.57 -0.29 -0.17
CA SER A 630 -3.71 -0.15 0.77
C SER A 630 -4.69 -1.30 0.58
N THR A 631 -4.90 -2.10 1.63
CA THR A 631 -5.76 -3.28 1.69
C THR A 631 -7.22 -2.88 1.95
N THR A 632 -8.17 -3.42 1.19
CA THR A 632 -9.62 -3.35 1.44
C THR A 632 -10.16 -4.77 1.69
N VAL A 633 -10.79 -4.98 2.84
CA VAL A 633 -11.42 -6.23 3.29
C VAL A 633 -12.86 -6.27 2.80
N ASN A 634 -13.30 -7.42 2.27
CA ASN A 634 -14.67 -7.68 1.89
C ASN A 634 -15.18 -8.94 2.59
N ILE A 635 -16.29 -8.81 3.29
CA ILE A 635 -17.00 -9.88 4.00
C ILE A 635 -18.00 -10.51 3.00
N SER A 636 -18.08 -11.85 2.92
CA SER A 636 -19.14 -12.60 2.23
C SER A 636 -19.92 -13.48 3.21
N SER A 637 -21.15 -13.85 2.83
CA SER A 637 -22.10 -14.61 3.66
C SER A 637 -22.28 -16.03 3.11
N ASN A 638 -22.33 -17.03 4.00
CA ASN A 638 -22.49 -18.47 3.70
C ASN A 638 -23.93 -18.87 3.36
N ILE A 639 -24.14 -19.86 2.47
CA ILE A 639 -25.17 -20.93 2.59
C ILE A 639 -24.66 -22.27 1.98
N TYR A 640 -24.95 -23.37 2.70
CA TYR A 640 -24.61 -24.79 2.51
C TYR A 640 -24.73 -25.39 1.08
N MET A 641 -23.69 -26.11 0.63
CA MET A 641 -23.69 -27.05 -0.51
C MET A 641 -22.88 -28.32 -0.16
N ALA A 642 -23.21 -29.47 -0.76
CA ALA A 642 -22.55 -30.76 -0.47
C ALA A 642 -21.10 -30.80 -1.00
N GLU A 643 -20.21 -31.47 -0.27
CA GLU A 643 -18.74 -31.49 -0.47
C GLU A 643 -18.30 -31.80 -1.91
N ASP A 644 -19.02 -32.72 -2.59
CA ASP A 644 -18.70 -33.13 -3.96
C ASP A 644 -19.14 -32.10 -5.03
N GLU A 645 -20.19 -31.31 -4.79
CA GLU A 645 -20.64 -30.21 -5.67
C GLU A 645 -19.88 -28.90 -5.40
N TYR A 646 -19.40 -28.70 -4.16
CA TYR A 646 -18.56 -27.57 -3.77
C TYR A 646 -17.22 -27.62 -4.52
N ILE A 647 -16.57 -28.78 -4.59
CA ILE A 647 -15.24 -28.92 -5.21
C ILE A 647 -15.26 -28.70 -6.73
N ASP A 648 -16.31 -29.12 -7.43
CA ASP A 648 -16.43 -28.93 -8.89
C ASP A 648 -16.70 -27.46 -9.27
N SER A 649 -17.27 -26.65 -8.35
CA SER A 649 -17.47 -25.20 -8.52
C SER A 649 -16.22 -24.34 -8.25
N ILE A 650 -15.15 -24.94 -7.70
CA ILE A 650 -13.94 -24.25 -7.20
C ILE A 650 -12.73 -24.45 -8.14
N ILE A 651 -12.91 -24.94 -9.37
CA ILE A 651 -11.85 -24.96 -10.39
C ILE A 651 -11.72 -23.56 -11.02
N PRO A 652 -10.68 -22.74 -10.72
CA PRO A 652 -10.33 -21.64 -11.61
C PRO A 652 -9.75 -22.19 -12.92
N ASP A 653 -9.98 -21.43 -14.00
CA ASP A 653 -9.39 -21.47 -15.35
C ASP A 653 -7.85 -21.71 -15.40
N LEU A 654 -7.37 -22.86 -14.93
CA LEU A 654 -5.99 -23.33 -15.11
C LEU A 654 -5.79 -24.05 -16.45
N GLU A 655 -6.87 -24.29 -17.20
CA GLU A 655 -6.79 -24.73 -18.60
C GLU A 655 -6.44 -23.59 -19.57
N GLN A 656 -6.71 -22.32 -19.24
CA GLN A 656 -6.39 -21.22 -20.18
C GLN A 656 -4.95 -20.71 -20.10
N GLN A 657 -4.23 -20.92 -19.00
CA GLN A 657 -2.78 -20.62 -18.94
C GLN A 657 -1.88 -21.78 -19.40
N SER A 658 -2.44 -22.95 -19.73
CA SER A 658 -1.71 -24.10 -20.29
C SER A 658 -1.86 -24.26 -21.81
N SER A 659 -2.67 -23.42 -22.47
CA SER A 659 -2.89 -23.46 -23.92
C SER A 659 -1.64 -23.18 -24.80
N ASN A 660 -0.46 -22.99 -24.20
CA ASN A 660 0.83 -22.93 -24.91
C ASN A 660 1.80 -24.07 -24.61
N ILE A 661 1.41 -25.13 -23.88
CA ILE A 661 2.24 -26.33 -23.71
C ILE A 661 1.70 -27.43 -24.61
N LEU A 662 2.35 -27.55 -25.78
CA LEU A 662 2.19 -28.70 -26.67
C LEU A 662 2.46 -30.00 -25.89
N SER A 663 1.54 -30.94 -26.07
CA SER A 663 1.51 -32.28 -25.50
C SER A 663 2.79 -33.06 -25.84
N ASP A 664 3.62 -33.34 -24.83
CA ASP A 664 4.68 -34.36 -24.86
C ASP A 664 4.39 -35.38 -23.73
N PRO A 665 4.36 -36.70 -23.98
CA PRO A 665 4.00 -37.72 -22.99
C PRO A 665 5.01 -37.90 -21.83
N GLY A 666 5.97 -36.98 -21.67
CA GLY A 666 6.96 -36.94 -20.60
C GLY A 666 6.72 -35.86 -19.53
N ASP A 667 5.55 -35.19 -19.55
CA ASP A 667 5.28 -34.03 -18.71
C ASP A 667 5.04 -34.39 -17.22
N ASP A 668 5.73 -33.69 -16.31
CA ASP A 668 5.74 -33.98 -14.87
C ASP A 668 4.33 -33.89 -14.24
N TYR A 669 3.44 -33.09 -14.83
CA TYR A 669 2.02 -32.99 -14.45
C TYR A 669 1.26 -34.30 -14.68
N SER A 670 1.40 -34.91 -15.86
CA SER A 670 0.66 -36.14 -16.21
C SER A 670 1.10 -37.32 -15.36
N ARG A 671 2.39 -37.38 -14.98
CA ARG A 671 2.91 -38.39 -14.05
C ARG A 671 2.32 -38.18 -12.64
N ALA A 672 2.33 -36.95 -12.14
CA ALA A 672 1.80 -36.63 -10.82
C ALA A 672 0.27 -36.79 -10.72
N TYR A 673 -0.48 -36.53 -11.80
CA TYR A 673 -1.93 -36.73 -11.86
C TYR A 673 -2.32 -38.21 -11.78
N ASN A 674 -1.63 -39.07 -12.54
CA ASN A 674 -1.82 -40.52 -12.48
C ASN A 674 -1.40 -41.10 -11.11
N GLU A 675 -0.44 -40.47 -10.45
CA GLU A 675 -0.02 -40.84 -9.09
C GLU A 675 -1.06 -40.41 -8.04
N GLY A 676 -1.62 -39.21 -8.14
CA GLY A 676 -2.71 -38.73 -7.27
C GLY A 676 -3.97 -39.60 -7.34
N THR A 677 -4.36 -40.01 -8.54
CA THR A 677 -5.49 -40.94 -8.74
C THR A 677 -5.21 -42.35 -8.20
N GLN A 678 -3.95 -42.82 -8.21
CA GLN A 678 -3.56 -44.09 -7.57
C GLN A 678 -3.56 -44.04 -6.04
N PHE A 679 -3.40 -42.85 -5.44
CA PHE A 679 -3.56 -42.63 -4.00
C PHE A 679 -5.03 -42.57 -3.54
N GLY A 680 -5.99 -42.73 -4.46
CA GLY A 680 -7.42 -42.70 -4.15
C GLY A 680 -8.02 -41.29 -4.06
N LEU A 681 -7.30 -40.26 -4.51
CA LEU A 681 -7.83 -38.90 -4.62
C LEU A 681 -8.87 -38.85 -5.76
N ASN A 682 -9.96 -38.09 -5.55
CA ASN A 682 -10.90 -37.78 -6.62
C ASN A 682 -10.19 -36.94 -7.72
N HIS A 683 -10.81 -36.84 -8.91
CA HIS A 683 -10.19 -36.17 -10.05
C HIS A 683 -9.74 -34.73 -9.75
N SER A 684 -10.50 -34.02 -8.91
CA SER A 684 -10.24 -32.62 -8.54
C SER A 684 -9.04 -32.49 -7.58
N TYR A 685 -8.96 -33.32 -6.54
CA TYR A 685 -7.77 -33.38 -5.67
C TYR A 685 -6.53 -33.92 -6.41
N ALA A 686 -6.69 -34.85 -7.35
CA ALA A 686 -5.59 -35.34 -8.18
C ALA A 686 -5.05 -34.24 -9.12
N SER A 687 -5.91 -33.37 -9.66
CA SER A 687 -5.50 -32.19 -10.44
C SER A 687 -4.75 -31.16 -9.60
N ILE A 688 -5.20 -30.90 -8.37
CA ILE A 688 -4.52 -29.99 -7.43
C ILE A 688 -3.15 -30.55 -7.06
N TYR A 689 -3.10 -31.84 -6.69
CA TYR A 689 -1.88 -32.56 -6.40
C TYR A 689 -0.86 -32.46 -7.56
N ALA A 690 -1.31 -32.75 -8.79
CA ALA A 690 -0.47 -32.69 -9.98
C ALA A 690 0.06 -31.28 -10.29
N SER A 691 -0.79 -30.26 -10.10
CA SER A 691 -0.44 -28.86 -10.31
C SER A 691 0.64 -28.42 -9.33
N ILE A 692 0.45 -28.70 -8.04
CA ILE A 692 1.39 -28.32 -6.98
C ILE A 692 2.74 -29.04 -7.20
N VAL A 693 2.74 -30.35 -7.46
CA VAL A 693 3.96 -31.13 -7.68
C VAL A 693 4.73 -30.61 -8.89
N SER A 694 4.05 -30.41 -10.02
CA SER A 694 4.68 -29.91 -11.26
C SER A 694 5.26 -28.50 -11.07
N GLN A 695 4.51 -27.58 -10.45
CA GLN A 695 4.99 -26.22 -10.18
C GLN A 695 6.18 -26.20 -9.22
N HIS A 696 6.14 -26.96 -8.12
CA HIS A 696 7.23 -26.97 -7.15
C HIS A 696 8.51 -27.59 -7.74
N MET A 697 8.38 -28.64 -8.56
CA MET A 697 9.50 -29.20 -9.32
C MET A 697 10.08 -28.21 -10.34
N ALA A 698 9.23 -27.43 -11.03
CA ALA A 698 9.67 -26.37 -11.93
C ALA A 698 10.44 -25.24 -11.22
N HIS A 699 10.19 -25.02 -9.93
CA HIS A 699 10.92 -24.06 -9.08
C HIS A 699 12.15 -24.67 -8.39
N GLY A 700 12.54 -25.91 -8.74
CA GLY A 700 13.76 -26.56 -8.26
C GLY A 700 13.64 -27.24 -6.90
N ILE A 701 12.42 -27.45 -6.40
CA ILE A 701 12.15 -28.24 -5.18
C ILE A 701 12.25 -29.73 -5.53
N THR A 702 12.78 -30.54 -4.60
CA THR A 702 12.90 -31.98 -4.85
C THR A 702 11.53 -32.62 -5.01
N GLU A 703 11.42 -33.62 -5.88
CA GLU A 703 10.16 -34.35 -6.12
C GLU A 703 9.53 -34.85 -4.81
N HIS A 704 10.35 -35.35 -3.88
CA HIS A 704 9.88 -35.82 -2.58
C HIS A 704 9.26 -34.70 -1.74
N SER A 705 9.90 -33.53 -1.65
CA SER A 705 9.38 -32.37 -0.91
C SER A 705 8.14 -31.77 -1.58
N ALA A 706 8.11 -31.73 -2.91
CA ALA A 706 6.97 -31.23 -3.68
C ALA A 706 5.72 -32.11 -3.47
N LYS A 707 5.89 -33.44 -3.46
CA LYS A 707 4.82 -34.39 -3.18
C LYS A 707 4.34 -34.32 -1.74
N PHE A 708 5.26 -34.20 -0.78
CA PHE A 708 4.92 -34.06 0.64
C PHE A 708 4.12 -32.77 0.91
N PHE A 709 4.53 -31.65 0.31
CA PHE A 709 3.80 -30.39 0.41
C PHE A 709 2.41 -30.51 -0.22
N ALA A 710 2.30 -31.10 -1.42
CA ALA A 710 1.01 -31.28 -2.11
C ALA A 710 0.03 -32.18 -1.32
N GLN A 711 0.51 -33.24 -0.67
CA GLN A 711 -0.30 -34.08 0.21
C GLN A 711 -0.76 -33.31 1.46
N SER A 712 0.16 -32.60 2.11
CA SER A 712 -0.13 -31.81 3.30
C SER A 712 -1.12 -30.68 3.00
N TYR A 713 -1.01 -30.07 1.82
CA TYR A 713 -1.94 -29.04 1.34
C TYR A 713 -3.35 -29.60 1.18
N ILE A 714 -3.49 -30.76 0.53
CA ILE A 714 -4.80 -31.41 0.36
C ILE A 714 -5.41 -31.79 1.72
N GLU A 715 -4.61 -32.34 2.63
CA GLU A 715 -5.05 -32.67 3.99
C GLU A 715 -5.53 -31.44 4.75
N GLY A 716 -4.76 -30.34 4.74
CA GLY A 716 -5.14 -29.09 5.39
C GLY A 716 -6.38 -28.45 4.75
N PHE A 717 -6.51 -28.55 3.43
CA PHE A 717 -7.65 -28.01 2.69
C PHE A 717 -8.95 -28.76 3.04
N SER A 718 -8.94 -30.09 2.99
CA SER A 718 -10.07 -30.92 3.42
C SER A 718 -10.42 -30.67 4.88
N TRP A 719 -9.42 -30.64 5.77
CA TRP A 719 -9.65 -30.38 7.19
C TRP A 719 -10.31 -29.02 7.43
N SER A 720 -9.89 -27.98 6.70
CA SER A 720 -10.48 -26.65 6.85
C SER A 720 -11.92 -26.56 6.34
N ILE A 721 -12.25 -27.27 5.27
CA ILE A 721 -13.62 -27.33 4.72
C ILE A 721 -14.54 -28.07 5.69
N GLU A 722 -14.10 -29.22 6.20
CA GLU A 722 -14.88 -30.04 7.12
C GLU A 722 -15.15 -29.33 8.46
N ASN A 723 -14.19 -28.54 8.97
CA ASN A 723 -14.23 -28.05 10.35
C ASN A 723 -14.56 -26.55 10.51
N HIS A 724 -14.30 -25.69 9.52
CA HIS A 724 -14.33 -24.23 9.79
C HIS A 724 -15.45 -23.44 9.12
N GLN A 725 -16.17 -23.92 8.10
CA GLN A 725 -17.25 -23.16 7.41
C GLN A 725 -16.91 -21.66 7.12
N LYS A 726 -15.64 -21.30 6.91
CA LYS A 726 -15.14 -19.91 6.76
C LYS A 726 -14.85 -19.51 5.30
N GLY A 727 -15.34 -20.30 4.34
CA GLY A 727 -15.23 -20.04 2.89
C GLY A 727 -13.86 -20.37 2.27
N ASP A 728 -13.79 -20.30 0.93
CA ASP A 728 -12.64 -20.77 0.13
C ASP A 728 -11.31 -20.10 0.45
N CYS A 729 -11.32 -18.79 0.66
CA CYS A 729 -10.10 -18.02 0.91
C CYS A 729 -9.46 -18.44 2.23
N HIS A 730 -10.27 -18.73 3.25
CA HIS A 730 -9.81 -19.26 4.52
C HIS A 730 -9.22 -20.66 4.33
N ALA A 731 -9.93 -21.57 3.66
CA ALA A 731 -9.46 -22.93 3.43
C ALA A 731 -8.15 -22.99 2.63
N ARG A 732 -7.96 -22.14 1.62
CA ARG A 732 -6.72 -22.05 0.84
C ARG A 732 -5.55 -21.55 1.68
N ASN A 733 -5.75 -20.46 2.43
CA ASN A 733 -4.71 -19.91 3.30
C ASN A 733 -4.36 -20.86 4.45
N TYR A 734 -5.37 -21.56 4.96
CA TYR A 734 -5.19 -22.61 5.96
C TYR A 734 -4.35 -23.76 5.39
N ALA A 735 -4.72 -24.29 4.23
CA ALA A 735 -4.01 -25.39 3.55
C ALA A 735 -2.55 -25.05 3.25
N GLU A 736 -2.28 -23.84 2.76
CA GLU A 736 -0.94 -23.36 2.43
C GLU A 736 -0.08 -23.23 3.70
N ALA A 737 -0.61 -22.55 4.73
CA ALA A 737 0.09 -22.38 6.01
C ALA A 737 0.33 -23.72 6.74
N TYR A 738 -0.63 -24.65 6.66
CA TYR A 738 -0.52 -25.99 7.22
C TYR A 738 0.57 -26.81 6.51
N ALA A 739 0.58 -26.79 5.18
CA ALA A 739 1.57 -27.50 4.37
C ALA A 739 2.99 -26.93 4.54
N ASP A 740 3.12 -25.60 4.64
CA ASP A 740 4.41 -24.93 4.91
C ASP A 740 4.96 -25.28 6.31
N CYS A 741 4.10 -25.32 7.32
CA CYS A 741 4.49 -25.72 8.68
C CYS A 741 4.94 -27.18 8.75
N LEU A 742 4.21 -28.09 8.12
CA LEU A 742 4.61 -29.50 8.07
C LEU A 742 5.91 -29.68 7.27
N SER A 743 6.07 -28.96 6.17
CA SER A 743 7.28 -29.03 5.33
C SER A 743 8.52 -28.44 6.02
N SER A 744 8.34 -27.55 7.00
CA SER A 744 9.40 -27.05 7.89
C SER A 744 9.65 -27.94 9.12
N GLY A 745 8.96 -29.07 9.24
CA GLY A 745 9.18 -30.09 10.27
C GLY A 745 8.45 -29.85 11.59
N LYS A 746 7.46 -28.93 11.61
CA LYS A 746 6.61 -28.70 12.79
C LYS A 746 5.58 -29.83 12.94
N LYS A 747 5.15 -30.10 14.18
CA LYS A 747 4.16 -31.16 14.49
C LYS A 747 2.78 -30.78 13.90
N PRO A 748 1.94 -31.76 13.50
CA PRO A 748 0.63 -31.47 12.90
C PRO A 748 -0.26 -30.57 13.75
N GLU A 749 -0.27 -30.73 15.07
CA GLU A 749 -1.12 -29.92 15.95
C GLU A 749 -0.67 -28.45 16.03
N TYR A 750 0.65 -28.20 16.03
CA TYR A 750 1.21 -26.86 15.87
C TYR A 750 0.81 -26.27 14.51
N ALA A 751 0.97 -27.06 13.45
CA ALA A 751 0.66 -26.62 12.09
C ALA A 751 -0.83 -26.26 11.95
N LYS A 752 -1.74 -26.98 12.63
CA LYS A 752 -3.18 -26.67 12.61
C LYS A 752 -3.49 -25.33 13.26
N ASN A 753 -2.97 -25.08 14.47
CA ASN A 753 -3.22 -23.83 15.19
C ASN A 753 -2.56 -22.64 14.49
N TYR A 754 -1.33 -22.83 14.00
CA TYR A 754 -0.64 -21.83 13.19
C TYR A 754 -1.45 -21.50 11.93
N ALA A 755 -1.91 -22.52 11.20
CA ALA A 755 -2.70 -22.33 9.99
C ALA A 755 -4.04 -21.65 10.27
N GLU A 756 -4.68 -21.94 11.41
CA GLU A 756 -5.93 -21.32 11.82
C GLU A 756 -5.74 -19.83 12.14
N LEU A 757 -4.76 -19.51 12.98
CA LEU A 757 -4.42 -18.13 13.36
C LEU A 757 -3.94 -17.32 12.15
N PHE A 758 -3.17 -17.94 11.27
CA PHE A 758 -2.70 -17.32 10.03
C PHE A 758 -3.88 -17.06 9.10
N ALA A 759 -4.71 -18.06 8.81
CA ALA A 759 -5.86 -17.92 7.93
C ALA A 759 -6.90 -16.92 8.47
N ASP A 760 -7.12 -16.87 9.79
CA ASP A 760 -7.99 -15.89 10.44
C ASP A 760 -7.40 -14.48 10.40
N ALA A 761 -6.08 -14.32 10.63
CA ALA A 761 -5.41 -13.04 10.51
C ALA A 761 -5.45 -12.50 9.08
N ILE A 762 -5.23 -13.36 8.07
CA ILE A 762 -5.37 -13.01 6.66
C ILE A 762 -6.83 -12.67 6.34
N ALA A 763 -7.80 -13.46 6.79
CA ALA A 763 -9.23 -13.22 6.57
C ALA A 763 -9.71 -11.90 7.20
N SER A 764 -9.10 -11.49 8.33
CA SER A 764 -9.33 -10.18 8.96
C SER A 764 -8.60 -9.00 8.27
N GLY A 765 -7.92 -9.26 7.14
CA GLY A 765 -7.27 -8.24 6.32
C GLY A 765 -5.88 -7.82 6.78
N LYS A 766 -5.24 -8.60 7.65
CA LYS A 766 -3.86 -8.33 8.06
C LYS A 766 -2.89 -8.70 6.94
N ASP A 767 -1.79 -7.96 6.90
CA ASP A 767 -0.70 -8.24 5.95
C ASP A 767 -0.10 -9.63 6.20
N PRO A 768 0.32 -10.38 5.16
CA PRO A 768 0.88 -11.73 5.34
C PRO A 768 2.10 -11.83 6.24
N ASP A 769 2.94 -10.79 6.32
CA ASP A 769 4.08 -10.80 7.24
C ASP A 769 3.64 -10.56 8.68
N TYR A 770 2.59 -9.75 8.90
CA TYR A 770 1.95 -9.63 10.21
C TYR A 770 1.23 -10.92 10.60
N ALA A 771 0.45 -11.52 9.70
CA ALA A 771 -0.27 -12.75 9.96
C ALA A 771 0.68 -13.91 10.28
N ARG A 772 1.82 -13.97 9.59
CA ARG A 772 2.90 -14.93 9.87
C ARG A 772 3.49 -14.70 11.26
N ASN A 773 3.93 -13.48 11.57
CA ASN A 773 4.50 -13.18 12.89
C ASN A 773 3.47 -13.40 14.01
N TYR A 774 2.22 -12.99 13.80
CA TYR A 774 1.12 -13.20 14.75
C TYR A 774 0.83 -14.68 14.95
N ALA A 775 0.75 -15.47 13.89
CA ALA A 775 0.52 -16.90 13.98
C ALA A 775 1.74 -17.62 14.57
N GLU A 776 2.98 -17.21 14.26
CA GLU A 776 4.21 -17.75 14.86
C GLU A 776 4.26 -17.43 16.36
N ASP A 777 4.12 -16.16 16.75
CA ASP A 777 4.16 -15.72 18.15
C ASP A 777 3.07 -16.41 19.00
N ASN A 778 1.88 -16.60 18.45
CA ASN A 778 0.76 -17.21 19.17
C ASN A 778 0.75 -18.76 19.08
N ALA A 779 1.20 -19.37 17.98
CA ALA A 779 1.31 -20.83 17.88
C ALA A 779 2.52 -21.36 18.65
N ASP A 780 3.66 -20.66 18.63
CA ASP A 780 4.82 -20.98 19.48
C ASP A 780 4.45 -20.82 20.97
N PHE A 781 3.54 -19.90 21.31
CA PHE A 781 2.98 -19.78 22.66
C PHE A 781 2.04 -20.94 23.03
N MET A 782 1.19 -21.40 22.12
CA MET A 782 0.29 -22.55 22.33
C MET A 782 1.00 -23.91 22.38
N PHE A 783 2.21 -24.00 21.80
CA PHE A 783 2.96 -25.26 21.65
C PHE A 783 4.40 -25.18 22.17
N PHE A 784 4.61 -24.41 23.25
CA PHE A 784 5.76 -24.64 24.12
C PHE A 784 5.79 -26.13 24.52
N GLU A 785 6.82 -26.84 24.07
CA GLU A 785 7.04 -28.23 24.45
C GLU A 785 6.97 -28.35 25.97
N GLN A 786 6.24 -29.36 26.42
CA GLN A 786 6.01 -29.73 27.81
C GLN A 786 7.27 -29.59 28.69
N SER A 787 7.45 -28.42 29.28
CA SER A 787 8.21 -28.24 30.51
C SER A 787 7.49 -27.20 31.35
N GLU A 788 6.85 -27.70 32.41
CA GLU A 788 6.29 -27.00 33.57
C GLU A 788 6.57 -25.48 33.64
N ALA A 789 5.69 -24.68 33.04
CA ALA A 789 5.56 -23.24 33.33
C ALA A 789 4.10 -22.81 33.06
N THR A 790 3.18 -23.40 33.81
CA THR A 790 1.73 -23.09 33.80
C THR A 790 1.47 -21.77 34.53
N GLN A 791 0.76 -20.82 33.90
CA GLN A 791 0.29 -19.53 34.46
C GLN A 791 1.38 -18.53 34.92
N GLU A 792 2.46 -18.97 35.54
CA GLU A 792 3.44 -18.12 36.21
C GLU A 792 4.19 -17.20 35.23
N HIS A 793 4.48 -17.67 34.01
CA HIS A 793 5.25 -16.91 33.01
C HIS A 793 4.46 -15.77 32.36
N ILE A 794 3.15 -15.94 32.19
CA ILE A 794 2.23 -14.90 31.68
C ILE A 794 2.11 -13.78 32.70
N LEU A 795 1.95 -14.16 33.98
CA LEU A 795 1.86 -13.21 35.08
C LEU A 795 3.20 -12.51 35.40
N GLU A 796 4.36 -13.16 35.17
CA GLU A 796 5.68 -12.52 35.27
C GLU A 796 5.87 -11.42 34.23
N GLN A 797 5.49 -11.66 32.96
CA GLN A 797 5.54 -10.64 31.91
C GLN A 797 4.57 -9.46 32.18
N MET A 798 3.42 -9.70 32.81
CA MET A 798 2.49 -8.63 33.20
C MET A 798 2.99 -7.79 34.38
N SER A 799 3.71 -8.38 35.35
CA SER A 799 4.34 -7.60 36.43
C SER A 799 5.36 -6.57 35.90
N ALA A 800 5.98 -6.87 34.76
CA ALA A 800 6.91 -5.98 34.07
C ALA A 800 6.20 -4.90 33.22
N ASN A 801 4.91 -5.05 32.89
CA ASN A 801 4.17 -4.24 31.93
C ASN A 801 2.94 -3.50 32.51
N VAL A 802 2.85 -3.32 33.83
CA VAL A 802 1.77 -2.57 34.53
C VAL A 802 1.69 -1.09 34.09
N ASP A 803 2.59 -0.61 33.23
CA ASP A 803 2.59 0.75 32.71
C ASP A 803 1.48 1.02 31.67
N SER A 804 0.76 -0.01 31.20
CA SER A 804 -0.34 0.15 30.23
C SER A 804 -1.75 0.06 30.82
N ILE A 805 -1.92 0.08 32.15
CA ILE A 805 -3.19 -0.22 32.85
C ILE A 805 -3.97 1.07 33.25
N ILE A 806 -3.58 2.26 32.78
CA ILE A 806 -4.35 3.50 33.03
C ILE A 806 -4.39 4.35 31.74
N PRO A 807 -5.45 4.27 30.93
CA PRO A 807 -5.65 5.17 29.79
C PRO A 807 -6.51 6.36 30.19
N ASP A 808 -5.88 7.33 30.87
CA ASP A 808 -6.16 8.78 30.86
C ASP A 808 -5.72 9.39 32.20
N LEU A 809 -4.54 10.01 32.20
CA LEU A 809 -4.11 11.17 32.98
C LEU A 809 -2.58 11.26 32.88
N GLU A 810 -2.08 11.85 31.79
CA GLU A 810 -0.68 12.21 31.66
C GLU A 810 -0.31 13.29 32.71
N GLN A 811 0.55 12.95 33.68
CA GLN A 811 1.73 13.74 34.04
C GLN A 811 2.61 13.06 35.12
N GLN A 812 3.91 13.03 34.81
CA GLN A 812 5.10 12.73 35.65
C GLN A 812 5.58 11.26 35.76
N ARG A 813 6.86 11.08 35.37
CA ARG A 813 7.68 9.87 35.43
C ARG A 813 8.22 9.58 36.83
N SER A 814 8.56 8.32 37.12
CA SER A 814 9.95 7.91 37.44
C SER A 814 10.10 6.39 37.54
N SER A 815 11.23 5.88 37.06
CA SER A 815 11.68 4.48 37.17
C SER A 815 12.67 4.29 38.32
N ASN A 816 12.74 3.05 38.81
CA ASN A 816 13.65 2.42 39.80
C ASN A 816 13.19 2.42 41.26
N ILE A 817 12.77 1.25 41.77
CA ILE A 817 12.98 0.89 43.18
C ILE A 817 13.38 -0.59 43.28
N LEU A 818 14.62 -0.81 43.72
CA LEU A 818 15.05 -2.01 44.44
C LEU A 818 14.90 -1.71 45.93
N SER A 819 14.07 -2.51 46.63
CA SER A 819 14.10 -2.83 48.06
C SER A 819 14.06 -1.70 49.12
N ASP A 820 12.85 -1.30 49.53
CA ASP A 820 12.53 -0.81 50.90
C ASP A 820 11.35 -1.64 51.47
N PRO A 821 11.49 -2.31 52.63
CA PRO A 821 10.41 -3.08 53.26
C PRO A 821 9.19 -2.25 53.71
N ASN A 822 9.29 -0.91 53.70
CA ASN A 822 8.20 0.01 54.03
C ASN A 822 7.50 0.63 52.80
N ASP A 823 7.82 0.19 51.59
CA ASP A 823 7.12 0.60 50.36
C ASP A 823 5.70 -0.01 50.32
N ASP A 824 4.72 0.80 49.88
CA ASP A 824 3.32 0.42 49.69
C ASP A 824 3.15 -0.82 48.81
N TYR A 825 4.05 -1.03 47.83
CA TYR A 825 4.10 -2.24 47.03
C TYR A 825 4.38 -3.50 47.88
N SER A 826 5.42 -3.47 48.72
CA SER A 826 5.81 -4.62 49.55
C SER A 826 4.72 -4.99 50.56
N ARG A 827 4.02 -3.98 51.09
CA ARG A 827 2.87 -4.19 51.99
C ARG A 827 1.68 -4.82 51.26
N ALA A 828 1.30 -4.29 50.10
CA ALA A 828 0.21 -4.82 49.30
C ALA A 828 0.52 -6.22 48.74
N TYR A 829 1.78 -6.51 48.41
CA TYR A 829 2.23 -7.84 47.98
C TYR A 829 2.04 -8.89 49.07
N ASN A 830 2.53 -8.59 50.29
CA ASN A 830 2.36 -9.48 51.43
C ASN A 830 0.87 -9.68 51.78
N GLU A 831 0.05 -8.65 51.61
CA GLU A 831 -1.40 -8.72 51.80
C GLU A 831 -2.07 -9.61 50.72
N GLY A 832 -1.68 -9.48 49.45
CA GLY A 832 -2.12 -10.36 48.37
C GLY A 832 -1.79 -11.83 48.62
N MET A 833 -0.57 -12.11 49.11
CA MET A 833 -0.16 -13.45 49.53
C MET A 833 -0.99 -13.98 50.72
N GLN A 834 -1.42 -13.11 51.66
CA GLN A 834 -2.30 -13.48 52.77
C GLN A 834 -3.74 -13.78 52.33
N PHE A 835 -4.22 -13.17 51.24
CA PHE A 835 -5.50 -13.49 50.62
C PHE A 835 -5.49 -14.81 49.84
N GLY A 836 -4.36 -15.53 49.80
CA GLY A 836 -4.22 -16.80 49.10
C GLY A 836 -3.97 -16.67 47.60
N LEU A 837 -3.58 -15.48 47.13
CA LEU A 837 -3.13 -15.28 45.75
C LEU A 837 -1.77 -15.96 45.55
N ASN A 838 -1.54 -16.52 44.36
CA ASN A 838 -0.19 -16.96 43.97
C ASN A 838 0.74 -15.74 43.78
N HIS A 839 2.05 -15.96 43.74
CA HIS A 839 3.06 -14.89 43.66
C HIS A 839 2.78 -13.89 42.53
N SER A 840 2.35 -14.43 41.40
CA SER A 840 1.94 -13.75 40.20
C SER A 840 0.74 -12.81 40.38
N TYR A 841 -0.38 -13.28 40.91
CA TYR A 841 -1.55 -12.43 41.20
C TYR A 841 -1.28 -11.46 42.36
N ALA A 842 -0.46 -11.86 43.33
CA ALA A 842 -0.02 -10.98 44.41
C ALA A 842 0.85 -9.82 43.88
N SER A 843 1.70 -10.06 42.88
CA SER A 843 2.46 -9.01 42.19
C SER A 843 1.55 -8.02 41.45
N ILE A 844 0.52 -8.51 40.75
CA ILE A 844 -0.46 -7.66 40.04
C ILE A 844 -1.26 -6.83 41.06
N TYR A 845 -1.79 -7.49 42.09
CA TYR A 845 -2.50 -6.84 43.19
C TYR A 845 -1.65 -5.73 43.82
N ALA A 846 -0.39 -6.03 44.16
CA ALA A 846 0.53 -5.06 44.74
C ALA A 846 0.79 -3.86 43.84
N SER A 847 0.95 -4.12 42.53
CA SER A 847 1.22 -3.09 41.52
C SER A 847 0.03 -2.14 41.35
N ILE A 848 -1.19 -2.67 41.30
CA ILE A 848 -2.41 -1.88 41.14
C ILE A 848 -2.63 -1.03 42.41
N VAL A 849 -2.53 -1.65 43.59
CA VAL A 849 -2.76 -0.98 44.87
C VAL A 849 -1.74 0.14 45.11
N SER A 850 -0.45 -0.13 44.92
CA SER A 850 0.60 0.88 45.15
C SER A 850 0.49 2.06 44.17
N LYS A 851 0.20 1.79 42.88
CA LYS A 851 -0.01 2.84 41.89
C LYS A 851 -1.26 3.67 42.20
N HIS A 852 -2.40 3.05 42.53
CA HIS A 852 -3.63 3.81 42.85
C HIS A 852 -3.45 4.68 44.10
N MET A 853 -2.77 4.17 45.12
CA MET A 853 -2.44 4.94 46.33
C MET A 853 -1.48 6.09 46.04
N ALA A 854 -0.48 5.90 45.18
CA ALA A 854 0.43 6.97 44.74
C ALA A 854 -0.31 8.12 44.00
N HIS A 855 -1.46 7.84 43.40
CA HIS A 855 -2.31 8.82 42.70
C HIS A 855 -3.43 9.40 43.60
N GLY A 856 -3.39 9.16 44.91
CA GLY A 856 -4.31 9.75 45.88
C GLY A 856 -5.67 9.05 46.01
N ILE A 857 -5.83 7.86 45.42
CA ILE A 857 -7.02 7.02 45.58
C ILE A 857 -6.97 6.37 46.96
N THR A 858 -8.13 6.27 47.63
CA THR A 858 -8.20 5.66 48.97
C THR A 858 -7.74 4.20 48.91
N GLU A 859 -6.99 3.77 49.93
CA GLU A 859 -6.51 2.39 50.05
C GLU A 859 -7.65 1.37 49.91
N HIS A 860 -8.82 1.67 50.47
CA HIS A 860 -10.00 0.81 50.35
C HIS A 860 -10.45 0.61 48.90
N TYR A 861 -10.56 1.69 48.13
CA TYR A 861 -10.95 1.65 46.72
C TYR A 861 -9.88 0.99 45.85
N ALA A 862 -8.61 1.31 46.08
CA ALA A 862 -7.48 0.72 45.36
C ALA A 862 -7.44 -0.81 45.50
N LYS A 863 -7.68 -1.32 46.73
CA LYS A 863 -7.75 -2.76 47.00
C LYS A 863 -8.98 -3.41 46.36
N PHE A 864 -10.14 -2.76 46.45
CA PHE A 864 -11.37 -3.26 45.84
C PHE A 864 -11.26 -3.38 44.32
N PHE A 865 -10.69 -2.36 43.68
CA PHE A 865 -10.43 -2.36 42.24
C PHE A 865 -9.44 -3.46 41.86
N ALA A 866 -8.33 -3.60 42.58
CA ALA A 866 -7.34 -4.64 42.33
C ALA A 866 -7.91 -6.07 42.48
N GLN A 867 -8.78 -6.30 43.46
CA GLN A 867 -9.48 -7.59 43.62
C GLN A 867 -10.44 -7.86 42.47
N SER A 868 -11.27 -6.87 42.12
CA SER A 868 -12.23 -6.96 41.01
C SER A 868 -11.53 -7.20 39.67
N TYR A 869 -10.37 -6.58 39.46
CA TYR A 869 -9.55 -6.77 38.27
C TYR A 869 -9.03 -8.20 38.17
N ILE A 870 -8.50 -8.76 39.26
CA ILE A 870 -8.02 -10.15 39.29
C ILE A 870 -9.17 -11.14 39.07
N GLU A 871 -10.34 -10.87 39.64
CA GLU A 871 -11.55 -11.68 39.42
C GLU A 871 -11.99 -11.65 37.96
N GLY A 872 -12.15 -10.46 37.38
CA GLY A 872 -12.55 -10.30 35.98
C GLY A 872 -11.54 -10.91 35.00
N PHE A 873 -10.25 -10.78 35.29
CA PHE A 873 -9.19 -11.39 34.47
C PHE A 873 -9.25 -12.92 34.51
N SER A 874 -9.34 -13.50 35.70
CA SER A 874 -9.43 -14.96 35.87
C SER A 874 -10.68 -15.49 35.19
N TRP A 875 -11.81 -14.80 35.34
CA TRP A 875 -13.06 -15.17 34.71
C TRP A 875 -13.00 -15.12 33.18
N SER A 876 -12.37 -14.10 32.59
CA SER A 876 -12.22 -14.00 31.13
C SER A 876 -11.30 -15.10 30.57
N ILE A 877 -10.19 -15.40 31.26
CA ILE A 877 -9.28 -16.49 30.85
C ILE A 877 -9.99 -17.85 30.91
N GLU A 878 -10.77 -18.11 31.96
CA GLU A 878 -11.49 -19.37 32.12
C GLU A 878 -12.63 -19.54 31.11
N ASN A 879 -13.34 -18.46 30.76
CA ASN A 879 -14.60 -18.57 30.01
C ASN A 879 -14.51 -18.17 28.54
N HIS A 880 -13.54 -17.34 28.13
CA HIS A 880 -13.60 -16.73 26.80
C HIS A 880 -12.55 -17.20 25.79
N GLN A 881 -11.41 -17.77 26.20
CA GLN A 881 -10.33 -18.23 25.28
C GLN A 881 -9.95 -17.21 24.16
N LYS A 882 -10.20 -15.90 24.38
CA LYS A 882 -10.03 -14.81 23.40
C LYS A 882 -8.67 -14.09 23.49
N GLY A 883 -7.68 -14.68 24.16
CA GLY A 883 -6.31 -14.15 24.31
C GLY A 883 -6.16 -13.03 25.36
N ASP A 884 -4.90 -12.67 25.65
CA ASP A 884 -4.54 -11.82 26.79
C ASP A 884 -5.05 -10.38 26.70
N CYS A 885 -5.13 -9.81 25.48
CA CYS A 885 -5.59 -8.44 25.28
C CYS A 885 -7.09 -8.30 25.60
N HIS A 886 -7.88 -9.31 25.26
CA HIS A 886 -9.31 -9.38 25.60
C HIS A 886 -9.50 -9.53 27.11
N ALA A 887 -8.80 -10.48 27.72
CA ALA A 887 -8.87 -10.71 29.16
C ALA A 887 -8.49 -9.47 29.98
N ARG A 888 -7.50 -8.70 29.52
CA ARG A 888 -7.08 -7.45 30.15
C ARG A 888 -8.14 -6.36 30.07
N ASN A 889 -8.68 -6.11 28.88
CA ASN A 889 -9.71 -5.08 28.68
C ASN A 889 -11.02 -5.46 29.39
N TYR A 890 -11.32 -6.75 29.44
CA TYR A 890 -12.44 -7.29 30.20
C TYR A 890 -12.25 -7.03 31.70
N ALA A 891 -11.08 -7.37 32.25
CA ALA A 891 -10.76 -7.18 33.67
C ALA A 891 -10.86 -5.71 34.11
N GLU A 892 -10.36 -4.80 33.29
CA GLU A 892 -10.39 -3.36 33.54
C GLU A 892 -11.82 -2.82 33.55
N ALA A 893 -12.59 -3.07 32.48
CA ALA A 893 -13.98 -2.66 32.38
C ALA A 893 -14.87 -3.27 33.48
N TYR A 894 -14.59 -4.52 33.85
CA TYR A 894 -15.27 -5.22 34.94
C TYR A 894 -15.00 -4.55 36.29
N ALA A 895 -13.74 -4.26 36.58
CA ALA A 895 -13.33 -3.61 37.83
C ALA A 895 -13.86 -2.18 37.93
N ASP A 896 -13.86 -1.41 36.84
CA ASP A 896 -14.42 -0.06 36.77
C ASP A 896 -15.94 -0.06 37.02
N CYS A 897 -16.67 -1.01 36.42
CA CYS A 897 -18.11 -1.15 36.63
C CYS A 897 -18.46 -1.50 38.07
N LEU A 898 -17.74 -2.46 38.67
CA LEU A 898 -17.97 -2.82 40.07
C LEU A 898 -17.62 -1.66 41.01
N SER A 899 -16.54 -0.93 40.72
CA SER A 899 -16.07 0.18 41.56
C SER A 899 -16.98 1.41 41.46
N SER A 900 -17.73 1.56 40.37
CA SER A 900 -18.82 2.54 40.23
C SER A 900 -20.16 2.08 40.83
N GLY A 901 -20.20 0.90 41.47
CA GLY A 901 -21.36 0.40 42.22
C GLY A 901 -22.38 -0.38 41.38
N LYS A 902 -22.02 -0.78 40.15
CA LYS A 902 -22.89 -1.62 39.31
C LYS A 902 -22.88 -3.07 39.78
N GLN A 903 -23.97 -3.79 39.54
CA GLN A 903 -24.10 -5.21 39.94
C GLN A 903 -23.16 -6.10 39.10
N PRO A 904 -22.69 -7.24 39.63
CA PRO A 904 -21.78 -8.13 38.91
C PRO A 904 -22.30 -8.61 37.56
N GLU A 905 -23.60 -8.90 37.40
CA GLU A 905 -24.12 -9.33 36.10
C GLU A 905 -24.05 -8.20 35.04
N TYR A 906 -24.37 -6.97 35.43
CA TYR A 906 -24.22 -5.79 34.57
C TYR A 906 -22.75 -5.58 34.18
N ALA A 907 -21.84 -5.67 35.17
CA ALA A 907 -20.41 -5.48 34.95
C ALA A 907 -19.84 -6.53 33.99
N ARG A 908 -20.28 -7.79 34.07
CA ARG A 908 -19.81 -8.85 33.15
C ARG A 908 -20.21 -8.59 31.71
N TYR A 909 -21.47 -8.21 31.50
CA TYR A 909 -22.00 -7.97 30.15
C TYR A 909 -21.39 -6.71 29.53
N TYR A 910 -21.28 -5.65 30.33
CA TYR A 910 -20.58 -4.44 29.93
C TYR A 910 -19.12 -4.72 29.55
N ALA A 911 -18.40 -5.45 30.41
CA ALA A 911 -16.99 -5.77 30.19
C ALA A 911 -16.78 -6.65 28.94
N GLU A 912 -17.71 -7.54 28.63
CA GLU A 912 -17.67 -8.38 27.43
C GLU A 912 -17.85 -7.54 26.16
N LEU A 913 -18.90 -6.71 26.10
CA LEU A 913 -19.14 -5.83 24.97
C LEU A 913 -18.02 -4.80 24.79
N PHE A 914 -17.48 -4.27 25.88
CA PHE A 914 -16.36 -3.34 25.85
C PHE A 914 -15.09 -4.02 25.33
N ALA A 915 -14.73 -5.19 25.86
CA ALA A 915 -13.54 -5.93 25.44
C ALA A 915 -13.63 -6.39 23.99
N ASP A 916 -14.81 -6.83 23.53
CA ASP A 916 -15.07 -7.21 22.13
C ASP A 916 -15.01 -5.98 21.18
N ALA A 917 -15.56 -4.83 21.60
CA ALA A 917 -15.47 -3.59 20.83
C ALA A 917 -14.00 -3.11 20.67
N ILE A 918 -13.20 -3.17 21.73
CA ILE A 918 -11.77 -2.84 21.65
C ILE A 918 -11.02 -3.88 20.81
N ALA A 919 -11.30 -5.17 20.98
CA ALA A 919 -10.66 -6.24 20.19
C ALA A 919 -10.97 -6.13 18.69
N SER A 920 -12.16 -5.62 18.33
CA SER A 920 -12.54 -5.32 16.94
C SER A 920 -11.93 -4.03 16.37
N GLY A 921 -11.08 -3.34 17.15
CA GLY A 921 -10.32 -2.17 16.72
C GLY A 921 -11.05 -0.84 16.83
N GLN A 922 -12.14 -0.78 17.61
CA GLN A 922 -12.83 0.48 17.91
C GLN A 922 -12.04 1.29 18.94
N ASP A 923 -12.23 2.61 18.93
CA ASP A 923 -11.62 3.48 19.94
C ASP A 923 -12.32 3.38 21.31
N LEU A 924 -11.63 3.84 22.35
CA LEU A 924 -12.04 3.76 23.75
C LEU A 924 -13.37 4.44 24.04
N ASP A 925 -13.62 5.61 23.44
CA ASP A 925 -14.87 6.36 23.66
C ASP A 925 -16.04 5.67 22.97
N TYR A 926 -15.83 5.13 21.77
CA TYR A 926 -16.84 4.31 21.09
C TYR A 926 -17.16 3.05 21.89
N ALA A 927 -16.15 2.29 22.31
CA ALA A 927 -16.34 1.05 23.05
C ALA A 927 -17.09 1.28 24.38
N ARG A 928 -16.76 2.37 25.09
CA ARG A 928 -17.44 2.77 26.33
C ARG A 928 -18.91 3.09 26.08
N ASN A 929 -19.20 3.97 25.11
CA ASN A 929 -20.57 4.36 24.78
C ASN A 929 -21.41 3.19 24.23
N TYR A 930 -20.79 2.31 23.44
CA TYR A 930 -21.44 1.13 22.89
C TYR A 930 -21.76 0.11 23.99
N ALA A 931 -20.80 -0.21 24.86
CA ALA A 931 -21.03 -1.12 25.97
C ALA A 931 -22.07 -0.56 26.95
N GLU A 932 -22.04 0.74 27.25
CA GLU A 932 -22.99 1.39 28.16
C GLU A 932 -24.40 1.39 27.58
N ALA A 933 -24.58 1.85 26.34
CA ALA A 933 -25.90 1.92 25.71
C ALA A 933 -26.58 0.54 25.57
N ASN A 934 -25.81 -0.48 25.19
CA ASN A 934 -26.35 -1.83 25.01
C ASN A 934 -26.59 -2.54 26.35
N THR A 935 -25.71 -2.35 27.33
CA THR A 935 -25.92 -2.95 28.67
C THR A 935 -27.09 -2.26 29.38
N ASP A 936 -27.18 -0.92 29.31
CA ASP A 936 -28.31 -0.19 29.87
C ASP A 936 -29.63 -0.59 29.21
N SER A 937 -29.67 -0.73 27.88
CA SER A 937 -30.87 -1.21 27.18
C SER A 937 -31.32 -2.61 27.64
N MET A 938 -30.37 -3.48 27.97
CA MET A 938 -30.66 -4.87 28.38
C MET A 938 -31.16 -4.96 29.84
N PHE A 939 -30.73 -4.03 30.70
CA PHE A 939 -31.09 -4.00 32.12
C PHE A 939 -32.21 -2.98 32.47
N PHE A 940 -32.61 -2.09 31.54
CA PHE A 940 -33.76 -1.19 31.70
C PHE A 940 -35.14 -1.86 31.53
N GLU A 941 -35.23 -3.01 30.84
CA GLU A 941 -36.50 -3.74 30.65
C GLU A 941 -37.10 -4.33 31.93
N GLN A 942 -36.45 -4.16 33.09
CA GLN A 942 -36.93 -4.64 34.39
C GLN A 942 -37.46 -3.56 35.34
N SER A 943 -37.60 -2.30 34.92
CA SER A 943 -38.23 -1.26 35.76
C SER A 943 -39.48 -0.66 35.13
N GLU A 944 -40.57 -0.62 35.90
CA GLU A 944 -41.91 -0.13 35.51
C GLU A 944 -41.88 1.34 35.07
N ALA A 945 -41.60 1.61 33.79
CA ALA A 945 -41.78 2.93 33.18
C ALA A 945 -42.96 2.90 32.20
N THR A 946 -43.84 3.91 32.28
CA THR A 946 -45.02 3.98 31.42
C THR A 946 -44.66 4.40 29.99
N PRO A 947 -45.43 3.96 28.97
CA PRO A 947 -45.14 4.23 27.56
C PRO A 947 -44.91 5.71 27.19
N GLU A 948 -45.54 6.65 27.92
CA GLU A 948 -45.31 8.09 27.70
C GLU A 948 -43.90 8.56 28.09
N GLN A 949 -43.27 7.96 29.11
CA GLN A 949 -41.91 8.33 29.51
C GLN A 949 -40.87 7.83 28.50
N ILE A 950 -41.13 6.67 27.89
CA ILE A 950 -40.31 6.11 26.81
C ILE A 950 -40.40 7.00 25.55
N PHE A 951 -41.57 7.54 25.24
CA PHE A 951 -41.77 8.39 24.06
C PHE A 951 -41.12 9.78 24.21
N GLU A 952 -41.14 10.39 25.41
CA GLU A 952 -40.42 11.64 25.66
C GLU A 952 -38.90 11.47 25.61
N GLN A 953 -38.36 10.34 26.09
CA GLN A 953 -36.92 10.07 26.05
C GLN A 953 -36.42 9.70 24.64
N MET A 954 -37.22 8.97 23.85
CA MET A 954 -36.93 8.74 22.43
C MET A 954 -36.92 10.05 21.63
N SER A 955 -37.81 10.99 21.94
CA SER A 955 -37.80 12.31 21.31
C SER A 955 -36.56 13.13 21.69
N ALA A 956 -36.06 13.00 22.92
CA ALA A 956 -34.83 13.69 23.36
C ALA A 956 -33.55 13.11 22.75
N ASN A 957 -33.52 11.81 22.45
CA ASN A 957 -32.37 11.15 21.81
C ASN A 957 -32.31 11.37 20.29
N VAL A 958 -33.45 11.62 19.63
CA VAL A 958 -33.50 11.96 18.20
C VAL A 958 -32.84 13.32 17.90
N ASP A 959 -32.83 14.25 18.86
CA ASP A 959 -32.22 15.58 18.68
C ASP A 959 -30.67 15.59 18.85
N ASN A 960 -30.08 14.56 19.48
CA ASN A 960 -28.63 14.48 19.69
C ASN A 960 -27.88 13.50 18.76
N THR A 961 -28.60 12.67 18.00
CA THR A 961 -28.01 11.87 16.91
C THR A 961 -28.50 12.38 15.57
N GLY A 962 -27.71 13.24 14.92
CA GLY A 962 -27.91 13.62 13.53
C GLY A 962 -28.15 12.39 12.67
N GLY A 963 -29.34 12.32 12.06
CA GLY A 963 -30.00 11.09 11.63
C GLY A 963 -29.17 10.15 10.76
N SER A 964 -29.10 8.88 11.18
CA SER A 964 -28.76 7.74 10.33
C SER A 964 -29.10 6.38 10.96
N ILE A 965 -30.16 6.25 11.76
CA ILE A 965 -30.58 4.92 12.27
C ILE A 965 -32.08 4.75 12.14
N PHE A 966 -32.58 4.70 10.91
CA PHE A 966 -33.82 3.99 10.57
C PHE A 966 -33.72 3.55 9.11
N ASN A 967 -33.28 2.31 8.87
CA ASN A 967 -34.04 1.37 8.05
C ASN A 967 -33.47 -0.05 8.02
N ASN A 968 -34.39 -0.99 8.32
CA ASN A 968 -34.55 -2.36 7.82
C ASN A 968 -34.16 -3.50 8.77
N ASN A 969 -35.04 -3.76 9.75
CA ASN A 969 -35.73 -5.05 9.97
C ASN A 969 -36.50 -4.99 11.30
N VAL A 970 -37.73 -4.46 11.23
CA VAL A 970 -38.78 -4.75 12.23
C VAL A 970 -39.95 -5.28 11.43
N GLU A 971 -39.89 -6.57 11.12
CA GLU A 971 -41.03 -7.44 10.84
C GLU A 971 -40.60 -8.88 11.17
N GLN A 972 -40.47 -9.17 12.47
CA GLN A 972 -40.77 -10.46 13.11
C GLN A 972 -40.83 -10.28 14.63
#